data_AF-A0A7C6LEX8-F1
#
_entry.id   AF-A0A7C6LEX8-F1
#
_cell.length_a   1.000
_cell.length_b   1.000
_cell.length_c   1.000
_cell.angle_alpha   90.00
_cell.angle_beta   90.00
_cell.angle_gamma   90.00
#
_symmetry.space_group_name_H-M   'P 1'
#
loop_
_entity.id
_entity.type
_entity.pdbx_description
1 polymer ?
#
loop_
_entity_poly.entity_id
_entity_poly.type
_entity_poly.pdbx_seq_one_letter_code
_entity_poly.pdbx_strand_id
1 'polypeptide(L)'
;MKLYKLMFLAAYIMILTMGAALAFCIDAMAATPGEPAQIPPSTGKGKIEELRQARAKGTQVLHVDFSQDNANLADWVLEGTGKIGVAGGALVVEALNKDATIWHKQELYGDVLIEFTAHINPPLAAGNLNVFVYATDPLSGKPVYQGQRSGAYAEYHTLPLYIFTFTGDQPDRSDATGWVRFRKDPGFSLLAENPNYKAITGRTYLVSILIEGGRFRYYLNEELVIDCTDPQPYRYGWFALRTWNTNLSIYKVQVRQLQEIDKDELIRLSQPIKQVEPAKSAPSAPSVPSATSAPLVTSVPSAQPVEPAAKLTNLVDNHDFSGGIDAATGLPVGWTLFGTNFTSVVDEKATVGTYSLKLTDNNADVGGGLRSRLVATEPGTPYRAEVDVLPLIGRGGVYLDFMDGSGKRVTAVQKTSKSNTGMWETVVLEGTAPKGAETVSIILYSYKPDIATVYFDNIRLYNLNQLTKLEETADAGAGTKAGTGADAGAGIGAGTGTANIISNREPKTSEIGYRPTENSIVETNPPSFVWLPELWAEHYILEYSLSPDFPADRTIKVSRLDYSMYMPTAPLQEGTWYWRYWGVAKNGRLFGPSVTRQFIVTEEVPKVAFPPPPEVRAAITNAHPRLFIAPGQLPELKKRLNPSFLPALFRNAYLAAITGVNLPKLQPTSQEVNTSLALLQELGVMFTLTGEERYAQAGRKLLLHMTKVEPMPENVPLGVGKDAIYMALITGMSRGYDWLYHALNEEERSVVLTYLRDLGTYTYDRLRTPPFESNPYSSHSGRIMGFLVELSIATMGEIPEAAKWFDYVLQIIYNIYPAWGGAAGGWSEGAHYWSSYMNFILDSIDAVELATGVKLYQKPFFRNTGYYKLYTHPPLTGVPFGDGLGTEVDNSSRAAMSRLAALTGNGHFTWYAVKTGGVVRRGGIVGLLVDRPLPPAKPPSDLPLARHFPDIGLVAMHTDLVNPENNISFQFRSSPYGSISHSHADQNSFVLYAYGDGLAISSGYYPWSQSPHHSAWTNQTLSKNTLLINGEGQATFNMDAKGRIENFIHTEAYDYTVGQAAQAYTTQVDSYRRHIVFIRPHIFIIVDDVRTPSPSSVDWLLHSSFPISWNEGSKCAHTAGKRGELNTYLIAPEIEWSAAISNQFIPPPELDSYAPQWHLKLSSSTKAERHIIAAVLIPNRIGAGTSNNINNRTSNSTSNGSDKISLLQADLTEESDNILTINLIYQKDGQEKKSQIKLDLSLEGAIKGPEINIF
;
A
#
# COMPACT_ATOMS: atom_id res chain seq x y z
N MET A 1 19.43 -58.49 -0.95
CA MET A 1 19.39 -59.48 -2.06
C MET A 1 18.19 -59.34 -3.01
N LYS A 2 16.91 -59.53 -2.59
CA LYS A 2 15.78 -59.49 -3.55
C LYS A 2 15.71 -58.21 -4.41
N LEU A 3 15.93 -57.03 -3.81
CA LEU A 3 15.94 -55.75 -4.54
C LEU A 3 17.01 -55.69 -5.66
N TYR A 4 18.22 -56.19 -5.39
CA TYR A 4 19.31 -56.27 -6.37
C TYR A 4 18.96 -57.14 -7.59
N LYS A 5 18.23 -58.26 -7.39
CA LYS A 5 17.76 -59.08 -8.53
C LYS A 5 16.72 -58.35 -9.39
N LEU A 6 15.90 -57.48 -8.79
CA LEU A 6 14.92 -56.67 -9.51
C LEU A 6 15.61 -55.61 -10.39
N MET A 7 16.62 -54.92 -9.83
CA MET A 7 17.42 -53.93 -10.57
C MET A 7 18.24 -54.58 -11.70
N PHE A 8 18.82 -55.76 -11.47
CA PHE A 8 19.53 -56.49 -12.53
C PHE A 8 18.60 -56.91 -13.67
N LEU A 9 17.37 -57.34 -13.37
CA LEU A 9 16.39 -57.72 -14.41
C LEU A 9 15.98 -56.51 -15.25
N ALA A 10 15.74 -55.35 -14.62
CA ALA A 10 15.43 -54.11 -15.33
C ALA A 10 16.58 -53.65 -16.23
N ALA A 11 17.83 -53.70 -15.74
CA ALA A 11 19.01 -53.38 -16.54
C ALA A 11 19.21 -54.35 -17.72
N TYR A 12 18.99 -55.66 -17.52
CA TYR A 12 19.14 -56.67 -18.56
C TYR A 12 18.12 -56.51 -19.69
N ILE A 13 16.87 -56.15 -19.36
CA ILE A 13 15.83 -55.82 -20.35
C ILE A 13 16.22 -54.57 -21.15
N MET A 14 16.76 -53.54 -20.49
CA MET A 14 17.20 -52.30 -21.14
C MET A 14 18.42 -52.51 -22.07
N ILE A 15 19.33 -53.41 -21.72
CA ILE A 15 20.46 -53.79 -22.57
C ILE A 15 19.99 -54.58 -23.80
N LEU A 16 19.00 -55.46 -23.66
CA LEU A 16 18.42 -56.20 -24.80
C LEU A 16 17.70 -55.29 -25.80
N THR A 17 16.96 -54.28 -25.35
CA THR A 17 16.31 -53.31 -26.25
C THR A 17 17.32 -52.40 -26.94
N MET A 18 18.39 -51.99 -26.25
CA MET A 18 19.49 -51.24 -26.88
C MET A 18 20.29 -52.10 -27.89
N GLY A 19 20.52 -53.39 -27.60
CA GLY A 19 21.21 -54.31 -28.50
C GLY A 19 20.46 -54.54 -29.83
N ALA A 20 19.14 -54.68 -29.76
CA ALA A 20 18.29 -54.80 -30.95
C ALA A 20 18.32 -53.53 -31.82
N ALA A 21 18.33 -52.35 -31.20
CA ALA A 21 18.47 -51.08 -31.91
C ALA A 21 19.85 -50.94 -32.57
N LEU A 22 20.93 -51.33 -31.87
CA LEU A 22 22.30 -51.17 -32.37
C LEU A 22 22.60 -52.08 -33.56
N ALA A 23 22.07 -53.31 -33.59
CA ALA A 23 22.18 -54.21 -34.74
C ALA A 23 21.58 -53.57 -36.01
N PHE A 24 20.40 -52.94 -35.88
CA PHE A 24 19.72 -52.25 -36.98
C PHE A 24 20.49 -51.03 -37.52
N CYS A 25 21.39 -50.45 -36.72
CA CYS A 25 22.24 -49.34 -37.15
C CYS A 25 23.49 -49.77 -37.92
N ILE A 26 23.96 -51.02 -37.76
CA ILE A 26 25.23 -51.48 -38.35
C ILE A 26 25.05 -51.84 -39.84
N ASP A 27 23.99 -52.57 -40.19
CA ASP A 27 23.69 -52.90 -41.60
C ASP A 27 23.39 -51.66 -42.46
N ALA A 28 23.00 -50.54 -41.84
CA ALA A 28 22.73 -49.27 -42.51
C ALA A 28 24.00 -48.48 -42.93
N MET A 29 25.20 -48.87 -42.47
CA MET A 29 26.45 -48.12 -42.73
C MET A 29 27.25 -48.62 -43.94
N ALA A 30 26.75 -49.58 -44.72
CA ALA A 30 27.52 -50.30 -45.74
C ALA A 30 27.15 -50.00 -47.22
N ALA A 31 26.81 -48.75 -47.58
CA ALA A 31 26.56 -48.38 -48.99
C ALA A 31 26.88 -46.91 -49.34
N THR A 32 27.69 -46.71 -50.40
CA THR A 32 28.03 -45.42 -51.06
C THR A 32 28.59 -45.70 -52.47
N PRO A 33 28.60 -44.74 -53.43
CA PRO A 33 27.70 -43.59 -53.66
C PRO A 33 27.19 -43.50 -55.13
N GLY A 34 26.17 -42.69 -55.41
CA GLY A 34 25.76 -42.35 -56.80
C GLY A 34 24.44 -41.57 -56.88
N GLU A 35 24.41 -40.52 -57.71
CA GLU A 35 23.39 -39.47 -57.98
C GLU A 35 21.94 -39.55 -57.39
N PRO A 36 21.33 -38.39 -57.04
CA PRO A 36 20.12 -38.33 -56.20
C PRO A 36 18.80 -38.55 -56.95
N ALA A 37 18.34 -39.80 -57.02
CA ALA A 37 16.94 -40.11 -57.33
C ALA A 37 16.01 -39.80 -56.12
N GLN A 38 14.82 -39.27 -56.39
CA GLN A 38 13.85 -38.83 -55.37
C GLN A 38 13.00 -39.99 -54.81
N ILE A 39 12.70 -40.02 -53.49
CA ILE A 39 11.55 -40.68 -52.78
C ILE A 39 11.80 -40.62 -51.24
N PRO A 40 10.78 -40.44 -50.35
CA PRO A 40 9.96 -39.25 -50.15
C PRO A 40 10.05 -38.67 -48.70
N PRO A 41 9.52 -37.46 -48.40
CA PRO A 41 9.52 -36.92 -47.03
C PRO A 41 8.35 -37.41 -46.17
N SER A 42 8.63 -37.84 -44.93
CA SER A 42 7.67 -38.22 -43.88
C SER A 42 7.42 -37.11 -42.83
N THR A 43 7.57 -35.85 -43.22
CA THR A 43 7.30 -34.67 -42.37
C THR A 43 5.86 -34.19 -42.52
N GLY A 44 5.07 -34.17 -41.44
CA GLY A 44 3.75 -33.51 -41.36
C GLY A 44 2.63 -34.03 -42.27
N LYS A 45 2.92 -34.94 -43.22
CA LYS A 45 2.02 -35.30 -44.31
C LYS A 45 0.70 -35.93 -43.87
N GLY A 46 0.63 -36.67 -42.78
CA GLY A 46 -0.66 -37.19 -42.29
C GLY A 46 -1.69 -36.07 -42.10
N LYS A 47 -1.31 -35.03 -41.35
CA LYS A 47 -2.17 -33.89 -41.04
C LYS A 47 -2.30 -32.90 -42.20
N ILE A 48 -1.26 -32.74 -43.02
CA ILE A 48 -1.35 -31.94 -44.27
C ILE A 48 -2.26 -32.63 -45.30
N GLU A 49 -2.34 -33.96 -45.33
CA GLU A 49 -3.21 -34.69 -46.24
C GLU A 49 -4.64 -34.81 -45.70
N GLU A 50 -4.86 -34.87 -44.38
CA GLU A 50 -6.17 -34.56 -43.76
C GLU A 50 -6.64 -33.16 -44.19
N LEU A 51 -5.78 -32.14 -44.06
CA LEU A 51 -6.09 -30.77 -44.47
C LEU A 51 -6.29 -30.64 -45.99
N ARG A 52 -5.59 -31.42 -46.84
CA ARG A 52 -5.88 -31.49 -48.28
C ARG A 52 -7.21 -32.19 -48.57
N GLN A 53 -7.56 -33.24 -47.85
CA GLN A 53 -8.83 -33.94 -48.02
C GLN A 53 -10.02 -33.10 -47.51
N ALA A 54 -9.82 -32.25 -46.51
CA ALA A 54 -10.75 -31.18 -46.14
C ALA A 54 -10.84 -30.12 -47.25
N ARG A 55 -9.69 -29.63 -47.76
CA ARG A 55 -9.61 -28.68 -48.89
C ARG A 55 -10.19 -29.22 -50.21
N ALA A 56 -10.32 -30.54 -50.35
CA ALA A 56 -10.97 -31.22 -51.47
C ALA A 56 -12.46 -31.56 -51.21
N LYS A 57 -13.00 -31.23 -50.03
CA LYS A 57 -14.39 -31.51 -49.61
C LYS A 57 -15.20 -30.25 -49.25
N GLY A 58 -14.85 -29.12 -49.85
CA GLY A 58 -15.71 -27.93 -49.95
C GLY A 58 -15.70 -26.96 -48.76
N THR A 59 -15.60 -25.66 -49.08
CA THR A 59 -16.16 -24.53 -48.32
C THR A 59 -16.08 -24.61 -46.79
N GLN A 60 -14.89 -24.38 -46.24
CA GLN A 60 -14.76 -23.89 -44.87
C GLN A 60 -14.82 -22.36 -44.84
N VAL A 61 -16.03 -21.84 -45.11
CA VAL A 61 -16.43 -20.51 -44.65
C VAL A 61 -16.76 -20.63 -43.16
N LEU A 62 -16.09 -19.87 -42.30
CA LEU A 62 -16.62 -19.65 -40.95
C LEU A 62 -17.81 -18.72 -41.07
N HIS A 63 -18.98 -19.11 -40.54
CA HIS A 63 -20.16 -18.27 -40.50
C HIS A 63 -20.84 -18.44 -39.14
N VAL A 64 -20.54 -17.53 -38.20
CA VAL A 64 -21.12 -17.53 -36.85
C VAL A 64 -22.23 -16.48 -36.78
N ASP A 65 -23.46 -16.96 -36.85
CA ASP A 65 -24.63 -16.22 -36.38
C ASP A 65 -24.90 -16.59 -34.91
N PHE A 66 -25.19 -15.60 -34.07
CA PHE A 66 -25.50 -15.80 -32.65
C PHE A 66 -27.01 -15.72 -32.39
N SER A 67 -27.83 -15.90 -33.43
CA SER A 67 -29.31 -15.92 -33.37
C SER A 67 -29.91 -17.18 -32.73
N GLN A 68 -29.10 -18.18 -32.37
CA GLN A 68 -29.53 -19.37 -31.62
C GLN A 68 -28.70 -19.52 -30.34
N ASP A 69 -29.38 -19.72 -29.22
CA ASP A 69 -28.79 -19.58 -27.88
C ASP A 69 -27.70 -20.62 -27.58
N ASN A 70 -26.55 -20.13 -27.11
CA ASN A 70 -25.43 -20.84 -26.47
C ASN A 70 -24.72 -21.98 -27.22
N ALA A 71 -25.30 -22.59 -28.25
CA ALA A 71 -24.63 -23.63 -29.05
C ALA A 71 -23.30 -23.13 -29.64
N ASN A 72 -23.30 -21.89 -30.14
CA ASN A 72 -22.17 -21.30 -30.87
C ASN A 72 -21.09 -20.67 -29.97
N LEU A 73 -21.21 -20.74 -28.64
CA LEU A 73 -20.12 -20.36 -27.71
C LEU A 73 -19.09 -21.49 -27.53
N ALA A 74 -19.44 -22.74 -27.87
CA ALA A 74 -18.59 -23.89 -27.62
C ALA A 74 -17.23 -23.83 -28.35
N ASP A 75 -17.13 -23.09 -29.46
CA ASP A 75 -15.90 -22.92 -30.25
C ASP A 75 -15.13 -21.63 -29.99
N TRP A 76 -15.52 -20.86 -28.97
CA TRP A 76 -14.77 -19.71 -28.47
C TRP A 76 -14.09 -20.01 -27.13
N VAL A 77 -12.97 -19.35 -26.86
CA VAL A 77 -12.21 -19.46 -25.60
C VAL A 77 -11.81 -18.07 -25.12
N LEU A 78 -12.17 -17.73 -23.89
CA LEU A 78 -11.86 -16.44 -23.26
C LEU A 78 -10.56 -16.52 -22.45
N GLU A 79 -9.59 -15.67 -22.80
CA GLU A 79 -8.43 -15.32 -21.98
C GLU A 79 -8.63 -13.89 -21.45
N GLY A 80 -8.91 -13.73 -20.15
CA GLY A 80 -9.17 -12.42 -19.53
C GLY A 80 -10.04 -12.45 -18.27
N THR A 81 -10.34 -11.25 -17.76
CA THR A 81 -11.19 -11.01 -16.58
C THR A 81 -12.58 -10.46 -16.93
N GLY A 82 -12.83 -10.16 -18.21
CA GLY A 82 -14.16 -9.86 -18.73
C GLY A 82 -15.10 -11.07 -18.71
N LYS A 83 -16.31 -10.92 -19.27
CA LYS A 83 -17.22 -12.03 -19.55
C LYS A 83 -17.63 -12.04 -21.01
N ILE A 84 -18.04 -13.22 -21.49
CA ILE A 84 -18.72 -13.39 -22.77
C ILE A 84 -20.05 -14.13 -22.57
N GLY A 85 -21.02 -13.86 -23.44
CA GLY A 85 -22.29 -14.56 -23.51
C GLY A 85 -22.96 -14.37 -24.87
N VAL A 86 -24.09 -15.02 -25.10
CA VAL A 86 -24.95 -14.75 -26.26
C VAL A 86 -26.22 -14.06 -25.77
N ALA A 87 -26.57 -12.94 -26.41
CA ALA A 87 -27.84 -12.24 -26.20
C ALA A 87 -28.20 -11.42 -27.44
N GLY A 88 -29.50 -11.35 -27.77
CA GLY A 88 -30.01 -10.46 -28.82
C GLY A 88 -29.43 -10.71 -30.23
N GLY A 89 -28.98 -11.93 -30.53
CA GLY A 89 -28.32 -12.26 -31.80
C GLY A 89 -26.83 -11.88 -31.88
N ALA A 90 -26.20 -11.56 -30.75
CA ALA A 90 -24.78 -11.18 -30.65
C ALA A 90 -23.98 -12.06 -29.69
N LEU A 91 -22.68 -12.18 -29.94
CA LEU A 91 -21.67 -12.39 -28.91
C LEU A 91 -21.51 -11.08 -28.13
N VAL A 92 -22.02 -11.06 -26.90
CA VAL A 92 -21.89 -9.92 -25.98
C VAL A 92 -20.65 -10.09 -25.13
N VAL A 93 -19.88 -9.01 -24.99
CA VAL A 93 -18.63 -8.95 -24.24
C VAL A 93 -18.73 -7.88 -23.16
N GLU A 94 -18.63 -8.28 -21.90
CA GLU A 94 -18.55 -7.40 -20.73
C GLU A 94 -17.08 -7.21 -20.34
N ALA A 95 -16.44 -6.14 -20.82
CA ALA A 95 -15.01 -5.89 -20.60
C ALA A 95 -14.70 -4.44 -20.15
N LEU A 96 -15.66 -3.74 -19.54
CA LEU A 96 -15.38 -2.49 -18.84
C LEU A 96 -14.37 -2.71 -17.70
N ASN A 97 -13.34 -1.86 -17.62
CA ASN A 97 -12.20 -1.95 -16.70
C ASN A 97 -11.52 -3.34 -16.62
N LYS A 98 -11.65 -4.16 -17.68
CA LYS A 98 -11.21 -5.56 -17.74
C LYS A 98 -10.60 -5.85 -19.10
N ASP A 99 -9.78 -6.90 -19.18
CA ASP A 99 -9.32 -7.48 -20.44
C ASP A 99 -10.23 -8.64 -20.85
N ALA A 100 -10.54 -8.74 -22.14
CA ALA A 100 -11.13 -9.94 -22.73
C ALA A 100 -10.51 -10.19 -24.11
N THR A 101 -9.80 -11.32 -24.26
CA THR A 101 -9.31 -11.84 -25.55
C THR A 101 -10.07 -13.12 -25.86
N ILE A 102 -10.81 -13.12 -26.97
CA ILE A 102 -11.77 -14.17 -27.29
C ILE A 102 -11.29 -14.89 -28.55
N TRP A 103 -10.59 -16.01 -28.34
CA TRP A 103 -10.07 -16.87 -29.40
C TRP A 103 -11.18 -17.71 -30.02
N HIS A 104 -11.16 -17.88 -31.34
CA HIS A 104 -11.93 -18.93 -32.01
C HIS A 104 -11.06 -20.18 -32.21
N LYS A 105 -11.63 -21.38 -32.11
CA LYS A 105 -10.87 -22.64 -32.19
C LYS A 105 -10.45 -23.04 -33.62
N GLN A 106 -11.10 -22.51 -34.64
CA GLN A 106 -10.74 -22.79 -36.05
C GLN A 106 -9.45 -22.05 -36.43
N GLU A 107 -8.50 -22.80 -36.97
CA GLU A 107 -7.25 -22.28 -37.53
C GLU A 107 -7.53 -21.67 -38.92
N LEU A 108 -7.05 -20.45 -39.16
CA LEU A 108 -7.13 -19.80 -40.47
C LEU A 108 -5.86 -20.09 -41.27
N TYR A 109 -5.95 -20.07 -42.60
CA TYR A 109 -4.80 -20.22 -43.49
C TYR A 109 -5.01 -19.52 -44.84
N GLY A 110 -3.90 -19.20 -45.51
CA GLY A 110 -3.88 -18.72 -46.89
C GLY A 110 -4.20 -17.23 -47.04
N ASP A 111 -5.16 -16.94 -47.90
CA ASP A 111 -5.63 -15.60 -48.24
C ASP A 111 -7.14 -15.55 -47.96
N VAL A 112 -7.57 -14.62 -47.12
CA VAL A 112 -8.90 -14.62 -46.47
C VAL A 112 -9.53 -13.22 -46.40
N LEU A 113 -10.86 -13.19 -46.34
CA LEU A 113 -11.66 -12.04 -45.94
C LEU A 113 -12.34 -12.36 -44.60
N ILE A 114 -12.05 -11.59 -43.56
CA ILE A 114 -12.66 -11.67 -42.22
C ILE A 114 -13.64 -10.49 -42.08
N GLU A 115 -14.89 -10.74 -41.69
CA GLU A 115 -15.92 -9.70 -41.58
C GLU A 115 -16.78 -9.89 -40.34
N PHE A 116 -17.18 -8.80 -39.69
CA PHE A 116 -18.15 -8.82 -38.60
C PHE A 116 -18.74 -7.43 -38.35
N THR A 117 -19.90 -7.38 -37.72
CA THR A 117 -20.47 -6.13 -37.21
C THR A 117 -20.21 -6.04 -35.71
N ALA A 118 -19.61 -4.95 -35.24
CA ALA A 118 -19.38 -4.67 -33.82
C ALA A 118 -20.13 -3.39 -33.39
N HIS A 119 -21.00 -3.51 -32.40
CA HIS A 119 -21.60 -2.38 -31.70
C HIS A 119 -20.89 -2.14 -30.36
N ILE A 120 -20.61 -0.87 -30.04
CA ILE A 120 -19.99 -0.49 -28.78
C ILE A 120 -21.08 -0.14 -27.78
N ASN A 121 -21.30 -0.99 -26.79
CA ASN A 121 -22.45 -0.92 -25.89
C ASN A 121 -22.33 0.26 -24.90
N PRO A 122 -23.32 1.18 -24.83
CA PRO A 122 -23.46 2.13 -23.72
C PRO A 122 -23.61 1.41 -22.35
N PRO A 123 -23.43 2.11 -21.21
CA PRO A 123 -23.26 3.56 -21.07
C PRO A 123 -21.79 4.05 -20.99
N LEU A 124 -20.79 3.18 -21.16
CA LEU A 124 -19.41 3.43 -20.74
C LEU A 124 -18.36 3.21 -21.87
N ALA A 125 -17.08 3.45 -21.55
CA ALA A 125 -15.96 3.75 -22.45
C ALA A 125 -15.79 2.92 -23.74
N ALA A 126 -15.19 3.54 -24.76
CA ALA A 126 -14.78 2.95 -26.04
C ALA A 126 -13.26 2.64 -26.08
N GLY A 127 -12.68 2.13 -24.99
CA GLY A 127 -11.25 1.87 -24.82
C GLY A 127 -10.52 1.27 -26.04
N ASN A 128 -10.94 0.12 -26.57
CA ASN A 128 -10.48 -0.42 -27.86
C ASN A 128 -11.28 -1.65 -28.36
N LEU A 129 -11.23 -1.85 -29.69
CA LEU A 129 -11.48 -3.11 -30.38
C LEU A 129 -10.19 -3.52 -31.10
N ASN A 130 -9.69 -4.74 -30.85
CA ASN A 130 -8.57 -5.32 -31.59
C ASN A 130 -8.98 -6.63 -32.26
N VAL A 131 -8.36 -6.91 -33.39
CA VAL A 131 -8.46 -8.19 -34.09
C VAL A 131 -7.06 -8.79 -34.21
N PHE A 132 -6.87 -9.96 -33.64
CA PHE A 132 -5.66 -10.77 -33.77
C PHE A 132 -5.85 -11.74 -34.94
N VAL A 133 -4.85 -11.89 -35.82
CA VAL A 133 -4.93 -12.78 -36.98
C VAL A 133 -3.62 -13.55 -37.17
N TYR A 134 -3.70 -14.80 -37.61
CA TYR A 134 -2.56 -15.72 -37.80
C TYR A 134 -1.68 -15.86 -36.55
N ALA A 135 -2.32 -15.89 -35.38
CA ALA A 135 -1.65 -16.11 -34.11
C ALA A 135 -1.26 -17.59 -33.93
N THR A 136 -0.04 -17.83 -33.46
CA THR A 136 0.49 -19.17 -33.16
C THR A 136 1.20 -19.19 -31.81
N ASP A 137 1.35 -20.37 -31.21
CA ASP A 137 2.19 -20.57 -30.02
C ASP A 137 3.23 -21.68 -30.28
N PRO A 138 4.36 -21.35 -30.93
CA PRO A 138 5.43 -22.30 -31.21
C PRO A 138 6.22 -22.70 -29.94
N LEU A 139 5.97 -22.08 -28.78
CA LEU A 139 6.70 -22.33 -27.54
C LEU A 139 5.99 -23.38 -26.68
N SER A 140 4.66 -23.37 -26.61
CA SER A 140 3.89 -24.42 -25.91
C SER A 140 3.63 -25.66 -26.77
N GLY A 141 3.75 -25.54 -28.10
CA GLY A 141 3.47 -26.63 -29.05
C GLY A 141 1.98 -27.01 -29.14
N LYS A 142 1.09 -26.14 -28.65
CA LYS A 142 -0.37 -26.30 -28.64
C LYS A 142 -1.04 -25.25 -29.53
N PRO A 143 -2.32 -25.44 -29.92
CA PRO A 143 -3.13 -24.35 -30.46
C PRO A 143 -3.12 -23.15 -29.52
N VAL A 144 -2.99 -21.93 -30.06
CA VAL A 144 -2.74 -20.74 -29.23
C VAL A 144 -3.79 -20.53 -28.15
N TYR A 145 -5.06 -20.83 -28.43
CA TYR A 145 -6.20 -20.74 -27.49
C TYR A 145 -6.13 -21.69 -26.28
N GLN A 146 -5.10 -22.53 -26.17
CA GLN A 146 -4.83 -23.39 -25.01
C GLN A 146 -3.72 -22.83 -24.10
N GLY A 147 -3.33 -21.57 -24.31
CA GLY A 147 -2.43 -20.84 -23.42
C GLY A 147 -3.07 -20.56 -22.06
N GLN A 148 -2.24 -20.26 -21.08
CA GLN A 148 -2.68 -19.77 -19.77
C GLN A 148 -2.16 -18.34 -19.60
N ARG A 149 -2.84 -17.41 -20.29
CA ARG A 149 -2.57 -15.96 -20.29
C ARG A 149 -3.62 -15.22 -19.48
N SER A 150 -3.25 -14.05 -18.94
CA SER A 150 -4.11 -13.23 -18.07
C SER A 150 -5.17 -12.42 -18.82
N GLY A 151 -5.08 -12.36 -20.16
CA GLY A 151 -5.83 -11.41 -20.99
C GLY A 151 -5.08 -10.10 -21.27
N ALA A 152 -4.06 -9.78 -20.47
CA ALA A 152 -3.31 -8.52 -20.59
C ALA A 152 -2.58 -8.40 -21.93
N TYR A 153 -2.68 -7.22 -22.55
CA TYR A 153 -2.25 -6.99 -23.94
C TYR A 153 -0.79 -7.42 -24.22
N ALA A 154 0.11 -7.10 -23.31
CA ALA A 154 1.55 -7.28 -23.50
C ALA A 154 2.00 -8.75 -23.59
N GLU A 155 1.21 -9.70 -23.09
CA GLU A 155 1.54 -11.13 -23.16
C GLU A 155 1.51 -11.64 -24.61
N TYR A 156 0.58 -11.12 -25.42
CA TYR A 156 0.43 -11.51 -26.83
C TYR A 156 1.57 -11.01 -27.72
N HIS A 157 2.27 -9.93 -27.34
CA HIS A 157 3.38 -9.36 -28.12
C HIS A 157 4.62 -10.27 -28.21
N THR A 158 4.56 -11.45 -27.55
CA THR A 158 5.59 -12.49 -27.56
C THR A 158 5.31 -13.63 -28.54
N LEU A 159 4.09 -13.70 -29.09
CA LEU A 159 3.64 -14.71 -30.03
C LEU A 159 3.86 -14.23 -31.49
N PRO A 160 4.01 -15.13 -32.47
CA PRO A 160 3.84 -14.76 -33.87
C PRO A 160 2.36 -14.52 -34.18
N LEU A 161 1.98 -13.27 -34.44
CA LEU A 161 0.65 -12.86 -34.90
C LEU A 161 0.66 -11.51 -35.63
N TYR A 162 -0.49 -11.14 -36.21
CA TYR A 162 -0.83 -9.76 -36.56
C TYR A 162 -1.87 -9.18 -35.61
N ILE A 163 -1.79 -7.87 -35.36
CA ILE A 163 -2.75 -7.12 -34.54
C ILE A 163 -3.27 -5.91 -35.31
N PHE A 164 -4.58 -5.85 -35.53
CA PHE A 164 -5.29 -4.62 -35.83
C PHE A 164 -5.82 -4.04 -34.51
N THR A 165 -5.59 -2.75 -34.24
CA THR A 165 -6.06 -2.02 -33.06
C THR A 165 -6.88 -0.82 -33.51
N PHE A 166 -8.12 -0.71 -33.06
CA PHE A 166 -9.01 0.45 -33.24
C PHE A 166 -9.34 1.04 -31.86
N THR A 167 -8.95 2.29 -31.58
CA THR A 167 -9.15 2.93 -30.26
C THR A 167 -10.22 4.02 -30.28
N GLY A 168 -10.88 4.19 -29.12
CA GLY A 168 -11.78 5.30 -28.84
C GLY A 168 -11.26 6.17 -27.70
N ASP A 169 -12.17 6.73 -26.92
CA ASP A 169 -11.86 7.50 -25.71
C ASP A 169 -11.16 6.64 -24.65
N GLN A 170 -9.93 7.00 -24.32
CA GLN A 170 -9.12 6.38 -23.27
C GLN A 170 -9.10 7.32 -22.05
N PRO A 171 -9.72 6.94 -20.90
CA PRO A 171 -9.88 7.84 -19.75
C PRO A 171 -8.57 8.36 -19.13
N ASP A 172 -7.48 7.64 -19.38
CA ASP A 172 -6.12 7.89 -18.92
C ASP A 172 -5.27 8.75 -19.88
N ARG A 173 -5.83 9.17 -21.03
CA ARG A 173 -5.14 9.97 -22.06
C ARG A 173 -6.02 11.09 -22.63
N SER A 174 -5.82 12.31 -22.10
CA SER A 174 -6.40 13.53 -22.67
C SER A 174 -5.80 13.95 -24.02
N ASP A 175 -4.79 13.22 -24.53
CA ASP A 175 -4.16 13.42 -25.85
C ASP A 175 -4.66 12.46 -26.94
N ALA A 176 -5.55 11.51 -26.60
CA ALA A 176 -5.93 10.42 -27.49
C ALA A 176 -6.91 10.84 -28.61
N THR A 177 -6.36 11.31 -29.74
CA THR A 177 -7.03 11.10 -31.03
C THR A 177 -7.13 9.60 -31.28
N GLY A 178 -8.33 9.12 -31.62
CA GLY A 178 -8.55 7.70 -31.92
C GLY A 178 -7.80 7.29 -33.18
N TRP A 179 -7.21 6.11 -33.17
CA TRP A 179 -6.45 5.58 -34.30
C TRP A 179 -6.89 4.16 -34.68
N VAL A 180 -6.67 3.83 -35.95
CA VAL A 180 -6.45 2.44 -36.37
C VAL A 180 -4.96 2.20 -36.54
N ARG A 181 -4.45 1.08 -36.03
CA ARG A 181 -3.04 0.64 -36.14
C ARG A 181 -2.97 -0.82 -36.56
N PHE A 182 -1.98 -1.15 -37.39
CA PHE A 182 -1.67 -2.51 -37.82
C PHE A 182 -0.24 -2.88 -37.41
N ARG A 183 -0.07 -4.02 -36.74
CA ARG A 183 1.21 -4.49 -36.20
C ARG A 183 1.49 -5.95 -36.53
N LYS A 184 2.77 -6.30 -36.48
CA LYS A 184 3.30 -7.66 -36.50
C LYS A 184 4.08 -7.95 -35.23
N ASP A 185 3.84 -9.14 -34.68
CA ASP A 185 4.48 -9.68 -33.50
C ASP A 185 5.12 -11.05 -33.84
N PRO A 186 6.17 -11.50 -33.11
CA PRO A 186 6.68 -10.92 -31.88
C PRO A 186 7.49 -9.64 -32.10
N GLY A 187 7.44 -8.73 -31.13
CA GLY A 187 8.23 -7.49 -31.13
C GLY A 187 7.45 -6.21 -31.48
N PHE A 188 6.12 -6.27 -31.48
CA PHE A 188 5.18 -5.14 -31.52
C PHE A 188 5.42 -4.13 -32.65
N SER A 189 5.90 -4.62 -33.79
CA SER A 189 6.36 -3.80 -34.91
C SER A 189 5.17 -3.15 -35.63
N LEU A 190 5.13 -1.81 -35.65
CA LEU A 190 4.11 -1.05 -36.35
C LEU A 190 4.35 -1.13 -37.86
N LEU A 191 3.37 -1.67 -38.60
CA LEU A 191 3.41 -1.80 -40.05
C LEU A 191 2.62 -0.68 -40.75
N ALA A 192 1.54 -0.18 -40.13
CA ALA A 192 0.80 0.99 -40.59
C ALA A 192 -0.03 1.63 -39.46
N GLU A 193 -0.36 2.91 -39.59
CA GLU A 193 -1.32 3.61 -38.73
C GLU A 193 -2.14 4.67 -39.47
N ASN A 194 -3.33 4.96 -38.94
CA ASN A 194 -4.23 6.00 -39.42
C ASN A 194 -4.92 6.69 -38.23
N PRO A 195 -4.52 7.93 -37.86
CA PRO A 195 -4.99 8.62 -36.66
C PRO A 195 -6.32 9.39 -36.84
N ASN A 196 -7.04 9.15 -37.94
CA ASN A 196 -8.29 9.85 -38.26
C ASN A 196 -9.55 9.10 -37.80
N TYR A 197 -9.42 7.89 -37.26
CA TYR A 197 -10.54 6.97 -37.01
C TYR A 197 -10.66 6.62 -35.53
N LYS A 198 -11.77 7.04 -34.93
CA LYS A 198 -12.07 6.86 -33.50
C LYS A 198 -13.26 5.92 -33.26
N ALA A 199 -13.09 4.99 -32.32
CA ALA A 199 -14.18 4.16 -31.80
C ALA A 199 -15.04 4.99 -30.83
N ILE A 200 -16.37 4.90 -30.95
CA ILE A 200 -17.32 5.78 -30.24
C ILE A 200 -18.41 4.93 -29.61
N THR A 201 -18.64 5.09 -28.30
CA THR A 201 -19.72 4.40 -27.56
C THR A 201 -21.08 4.70 -28.19
N GLY A 202 -21.92 3.67 -28.31
CA GLY A 202 -23.22 3.72 -28.97
C GLY A 202 -23.18 3.66 -30.50
N ARG A 203 -22.00 3.54 -31.13
CA ARG A 203 -21.89 3.32 -32.59
C ARG A 203 -21.71 1.85 -32.95
N THR A 204 -22.24 1.52 -34.13
CA THR A 204 -22.02 0.25 -34.83
C THR A 204 -20.99 0.44 -35.94
N TYR A 205 -20.11 -0.53 -36.11
CA TYR A 205 -19.09 -0.58 -37.15
C TYR A 205 -19.19 -1.91 -37.90
N LEU A 206 -19.23 -1.86 -39.22
CA LEU A 206 -18.89 -3.01 -40.06
C LEU A 206 -17.37 -3.04 -40.20
N VAL A 207 -16.74 -4.13 -39.77
CA VAL A 207 -15.30 -4.34 -39.86
C VAL A 207 -15.04 -5.43 -40.89
N SER A 208 -14.21 -5.13 -41.90
CA SER A 208 -13.75 -6.10 -42.89
C SER A 208 -12.22 -6.08 -42.97
N ILE A 209 -11.59 -7.26 -43.05
CA ILE A 209 -10.13 -7.43 -43.14
C ILE A 209 -9.81 -8.38 -44.29
N LEU A 210 -9.20 -7.84 -45.35
CA LEU A 210 -8.88 -8.53 -46.59
C LEU A 210 -7.38 -8.80 -46.67
N ILE A 211 -7.01 -10.09 -46.67
CA ILE A 211 -5.63 -10.58 -46.67
C ILE A 211 -5.39 -11.34 -47.97
N GLU A 212 -4.59 -10.76 -48.87
CA GLU A 212 -4.33 -11.28 -50.23
C GLU A 212 -2.83 -11.26 -50.52
N GLY A 213 -2.21 -12.42 -50.78
CA GLY A 213 -0.81 -12.53 -51.17
C GLY A 213 0.24 -12.09 -50.13
N GLY A 214 -0.16 -11.50 -49.00
CA GLY A 214 0.70 -10.78 -48.05
C GLY A 214 0.38 -9.28 -47.90
N ARG A 215 -0.60 -8.78 -48.67
CA ARG A 215 -1.23 -7.47 -48.52
C ARG A 215 -2.44 -7.56 -47.61
N PHE A 216 -2.50 -6.66 -46.64
CA PHE A 216 -3.51 -6.55 -45.60
C PHE A 216 -4.26 -5.23 -45.78
N ARG A 217 -5.58 -5.31 -46.01
CA ARG A 217 -6.48 -4.16 -46.13
C ARG A 217 -7.54 -4.22 -45.03
N TYR A 218 -7.67 -3.15 -44.25
CA TYR A 218 -8.62 -3.05 -43.14
C TYR A 218 -9.63 -1.94 -43.42
N TYR A 219 -10.92 -2.27 -43.30
CA TYR A 219 -12.02 -1.38 -43.63
C TYR A 219 -12.92 -1.16 -42.41
N LEU A 220 -13.45 0.06 -42.29
CA LEU A 220 -14.52 0.42 -41.36
C LEU A 220 -15.68 1.00 -42.16
N ASN A 221 -16.86 0.40 -42.07
CA ASN A 221 -18.06 0.84 -42.80
C ASN A 221 -17.83 0.99 -44.32
N GLU A 222 -17.19 -0.02 -44.92
CA GLU A 222 -16.73 -0.06 -46.33
C GLU A 222 -15.59 0.91 -46.70
N GLU A 223 -15.20 1.85 -45.82
CA GLU A 223 -14.09 2.78 -46.04
C GLU A 223 -12.73 2.13 -45.75
N LEU A 224 -11.76 2.24 -46.67
CA LEU A 224 -10.42 1.66 -46.54
C LEU A 224 -9.54 2.51 -45.58
N VAL A 225 -9.19 1.94 -44.43
CA VAL A 225 -8.48 2.66 -43.35
C VAL A 225 -6.99 2.34 -43.31
N ILE A 226 -6.60 1.08 -43.57
CA ILE A 226 -5.21 0.63 -43.68
C ILE A 226 -5.07 -0.20 -44.95
N ASP A 227 -3.99 0.04 -45.70
CA ASP A 227 -3.52 -0.83 -46.77
C ASP A 227 -2.00 -0.99 -46.60
N CYS A 228 -1.53 -2.20 -46.35
CA CYS A 228 -0.14 -2.49 -46.00
C CYS A 228 0.29 -3.84 -46.60
N THR A 229 1.55 -3.99 -47.01
CA THR A 229 2.08 -5.27 -47.52
C THR A 229 3.28 -5.70 -46.69
N ASP A 230 3.20 -6.92 -46.15
CA ASP A 230 4.30 -7.58 -45.46
C ASP A 230 5.06 -8.47 -46.46
N PRO A 231 6.38 -8.26 -46.67
CA PRO A 231 7.17 -9.08 -47.59
C PRO A 231 7.45 -10.50 -47.06
N GLN A 232 7.21 -10.77 -45.78
CA GLN A 232 7.37 -12.09 -45.16
C GLN A 232 6.12 -12.44 -44.31
N PRO A 233 4.95 -12.61 -44.94
CA PRO A 233 3.69 -12.70 -44.23
C PRO A 233 3.53 -14.04 -43.50
N TYR A 234 2.93 -14.04 -42.30
CA TYR A 234 2.40 -15.28 -41.74
C TYR A 234 1.25 -15.79 -42.63
N ARG A 235 1.13 -17.11 -42.76
CA ARG A 235 0.22 -17.77 -43.70
C ARG A 235 -0.82 -18.69 -43.06
N TYR A 236 -0.77 -18.86 -41.74
CA TYR A 236 -1.69 -19.67 -40.96
C TYR A 236 -1.66 -19.28 -39.49
N GLY A 237 -2.69 -19.67 -38.75
CA GLY A 237 -2.83 -19.48 -37.30
C GLY A 237 -4.25 -19.04 -36.93
N TRP A 238 -4.52 -18.91 -35.64
CA TRP A 238 -5.85 -18.57 -35.12
C TRP A 238 -6.13 -17.07 -35.16
N PHE A 239 -7.40 -16.71 -34.98
CA PHE A 239 -7.84 -15.33 -34.80
C PHE A 239 -8.53 -15.14 -33.45
N ALA A 240 -8.51 -13.91 -32.94
CA ALA A 240 -9.25 -13.51 -31.75
C ALA A 240 -9.77 -12.08 -31.87
N LEU A 241 -10.82 -11.80 -31.10
CA LEU A 241 -11.30 -10.45 -30.84
C LEU A 241 -10.85 -10.06 -29.42
N ARG A 242 -10.05 -9.00 -29.29
CA ARG A 242 -9.62 -8.48 -27.97
C ARG A 242 -10.18 -7.09 -27.71
N THR A 243 -10.71 -6.89 -26.51
CA THR A 243 -11.06 -5.57 -25.95
C THR A 243 -10.36 -5.36 -24.60
N TRP A 244 -10.10 -4.10 -24.28
CA TRP A 244 -9.93 -3.63 -22.90
C TRP A 244 -10.73 -2.36 -22.68
N ASN A 245 -11.41 -2.30 -21.54
CA ASN A 245 -12.27 -1.18 -21.13
C ASN A 245 -13.30 -0.79 -22.20
N THR A 246 -14.00 -1.78 -22.77
CA THR A 246 -15.08 -1.58 -23.76
C THR A 246 -16.06 -2.75 -23.72
N ASN A 247 -17.35 -2.45 -23.60
CA ASN A 247 -18.41 -3.44 -23.77
C ASN A 247 -18.80 -3.53 -25.24
N LEU A 248 -18.93 -4.74 -25.78
CA LEU A 248 -19.18 -4.96 -27.22
C LEU A 248 -20.36 -5.92 -27.44
N SER A 249 -21.07 -5.73 -28.55
CA SER A 249 -21.98 -6.74 -29.12
C SER A 249 -21.52 -7.03 -30.55
N ILE A 250 -21.12 -8.27 -30.81
CA ILE A 250 -20.52 -8.72 -32.08
C ILE A 250 -21.50 -9.64 -32.80
N TYR A 251 -21.82 -9.31 -34.06
CA TYR A 251 -22.81 -10.01 -34.88
C TYR A 251 -22.16 -10.53 -36.17
N LYS A 252 -22.66 -11.68 -36.66
CA LYS A 252 -22.38 -12.22 -38.00
C LYS A 252 -20.89 -12.29 -38.34
N VAL A 253 -20.11 -13.01 -37.52
CA VAL A 253 -18.68 -13.21 -37.78
C VAL A 253 -18.52 -14.16 -38.96
N GLN A 254 -17.89 -13.70 -40.02
CA GLN A 254 -17.65 -14.46 -41.24
C GLN A 254 -16.16 -14.50 -41.55
N VAL A 255 -15.66 -15.64 -42.03
CA VAL A 255 -14.33 -15.75 -42.65
C VAL A 255 -14.46 -16.56 -43.93
N ARG A 256 -14.19 -15.92 -45.07
CA ARG A 256 -14.26 -16.50 -46.42
C ARG A 256 -12.84 -16.66 -47.00
N GLN A 257 -12.56 -17.77 -47.68
CA GLN A 257 -11.34 -17.90 -48.49
C GLN A 257 -11.52 -17.05 -49.77
N LEU A 258 -10.49 -16.32 -50.23
CA LEU A 258 -10.65 -15.46 -51.42
C LEU A 258 -10.96 -16.22 -52.72
N GLN A 259 -10.72 -17.54 -52.72
CA GLN A 259 -11.05 -18.45 -53.82
C GLN A 259 -12.56 -18.74 -53.94
N GLU A 260 -13.37 -18.30 -52.96
CA GLU A 260 -14.80 -18.54 -52.81
C GLU A 260 -15.63 -17.23 -52.86
N ILE A 261 -15.00 -16.10 -53.21
CA ILE A 261 -15.60 -14.77 -53.29
C ILE A 261 -15.81 -14.38 -54.75
N ASP A 262 -16.90 -13.67 -55.04
CA ASP A 262 -17.19 -13.23 -56.40
C ASP A 262 -16.17 -12.18 -56.90
N LYS A 263 -15.92 -12.17 -58.22
CA LYS A 263 -14.96 -11.23 -58.83
C LYS A 263 -15.42 -9.78 -58.73
N ASP A 264 -16.71 -9.50 -58.85
CA ASP A 264 -17.22 -8.12 -58.78
C ASP A 264 -17.18 -7.61 -57.32
N GLU A 265 -17.33 -8.50 -56.34
CA GLU A 265 -17.13 -8.21 -54.91
C GLU A 265 -15.65 -7.92 -54.60
N LEU A 266 -14.72 -8.74 -55.11
CA LEU A 266 -13.27 -8.49 -55.01
C LEU A 266 -12.85 -7.20 -55.71
N ILE A 267 -13.45 -6.88 -56.87
CA ILE A 267 -13.22 -5.62 -57.59
C ILE A 267 -13.72 -4.43 -56.77
N ARG A 268 -14.92 -4.51 -56.17
CA ARG A 268 -15.48 -3.45 -55.29
C ARG A 268 -14.56 -3.15 -54.11
N LEU A 269 -14.06 -4.19 -53.42
CA LEU A 269 -13.13 -4.04 -52.30
C LEU A 269 -11.74 -3.51 -52.73
N SER A 270 -11.37 -3.59 -54.00
CA SER A 270 -10.02 -3.28 -54.48
C SER A 270 -9.83 -1.88 -55.08
N GLN A 271 -10.84 -1.00 -55.05
CA GLN A 271 -10.72 0.38 -55.57
C GLN A 271 -10.37 1.42 -54.48
N PRO A 272 -9.44 2.36 -54.75
CA PRO A 272 -9.17 3.48 -53.85
C PRO A 272 -10.22 4.61 -54.02
N ILE A 273 -10.68 5.18 -52.91
CA ILE A 273 -11.70 6.24 -52.88
C ILE A 273 -11.03 7.62 -52.71
N LYS A 274 -11.67 8.68 -53.24
CA LYS A 274 -11.13 10.07 -53.24
C LYS A 274 -11.29 10.77 -51.89
N GLN A 275 -10.32 11.64 -51.57
CA GLN A 275 -10.42 12.62 -50.48
C GLN A 275 -11.53 13.67 -50.73
N VAL A 276 -12.03 14.27 -49.64
CA VAL A 276 -13.00 15.39 -49.63
C VAL A 276 -12.56 16.44 -48.61
N GLU A 277 -12.74 17.72 -48.91
CA GLU A 277 -12.32 18.87 -48.08
C GLU A 277 -13.36 19.32 -47.03
N PRO A 278 -12.95 19.98 -45.93
CA PRO A 278 -13.86 20.47 -44.88
C PRO A 278 -14.51 21.85 -45.18
N ALA A 279 -15.72 22.07 -44.64
CA ALA A 279 -16.53 23.28 -44.83
C ALA A 279 -16.35 24.35 -43.71
N LYS A 280 -16.99 25.53 -43.86
CA LYS A 280 -16.73 26.76 -43.09
C LYS A 280 -17.86 27.21 -42.13
N SER A 281 -17.51 28.18 -41.26
CA SER A 281 -18.28 29.03 -40.31
C SER A 281 -19.64 29.60 -40.79
N ALA A 282 -20.54 30.24 -40.00
CA ALA A 282 -20.46 31.08 -38.75
C ALA A 282 -21.89 31.13 -38.05
N PRO A 283 -22.37 32.15 -37.24
CA PRO A 283 -21.79 33.36 -36.58
C PRO A 283 -22.24 33.65 -35.09
N SER A 284 -21.90 34.82 -34.51
CA SER A 284 -22.16 35.35 -33.12
C SER A 284 -23.24 36.49 -33.06
N ALA A 285 -23.59 37.26 -31.99
CA ALA A 285 -23.11 37.66 -30.62
C ALA A 285 -24.36 38.09 -29.74
N PRO A 286 -24.48 39.16 -28.86
CA PRO A 286 -23.57 40.08 -28.11
C PRO A 286 -23.96 40.49 -26.62
N SER A 287 -23.12 41.32 -25.94
CA SER A 287 -23.35 42.38 -24.88
C SER A 287 -24.15 42.13 -23.54
N VAL A 288 -23.81 42.55 -22.28
CA VAL A 288 -23.08 43.72 -21.62
C VAL A 288 -23.98 44.98 -21.43
N PRO A 289 -24.05 45.78 -20.28
CA PRO A 289 -23.08 46.07 -19.17
C PRO A 289 -23.56 46.37 -17.66
N SER A 290 -22.60 46.47 -16.72
CA SER A 290 -22.34 47.48 -15.61
C SER A 290 -23.21 47.84 -14.34
N ALA A 291 -22.50 47.93 -13.17
CA ALA A 291 -22.46 49.04 -12.14
C ALA A 291 -23.65 49.28 -11.11
N THR A 292 -23.56 49.94 -9.91
CA THR A 292 -22.48 50.68 -9.14
C THR A 292 -22.77 50.91 -7.61
N SER A 293 -21.75 50.73 -6.74
CA SER A 293 -21.24 51.57 -5.58
C SER A 293 -22.03 52.13 -4.35
N ALA A 294 -21.29 52.22 -3.21
CA ALA A 294 -21.34 53.15 -2.02
C ALA A 294 -22.32 52.81 -0.86
N PRO A 295 -21.99 53.03 0.46
CA PRO A 295 -21.18 54.13 1.07
C PRO A 295 -20.20 53.75 2.25
N LEU A 296 -19.73 54.74 3.05
CA LEU A 296 -18.74 54.60 4.15
C LEU A 296 -19.27 54.78 5.60
N VAL A 297 -18.77 53.93 6.51
CA VAL A 297 -18.17 54.16 7.86
C VAL A 297 -18.77 55.18 8.86
N THR A 298 -19.09 54.68 10.08
CA THR A 298 -18.88 55.29 11.43
C THR A 298 -19.39 54.30 12.52
N SER A 299 -19.02 54.28 13.82
CA SER A 299 -17.95 54.89 14.63
C SER A 299 -17.71 54.02 15.92
N VAL A 300 -16.70 54.30 16.76
CA VAL A 300 -16.30 53.46 17.93
C VAL A 300 -15.83 54.31 19.13
N PRO A 301 -16.42 54.15 20.35
CA PRO A 301 -15.64 53.74 21.55
C PRO A 301 -16.47 52.98 22.64
N SER A 302 -15.94 52.51 23.79
CA SER A 302 -14.67 51.81 24.14
C SER A 302 -14.64 51.52 25.68
N ALA A 303 -14.29 50.30 26.13
CA ALA A 303 -13.88 50.00 27.53
C ALA A 303 -13.07 48.68 27.62
N GLN A 304 -12.01 48.64 28.44
CA GLN A 304 -11.14 47.46 28.70
C GLN A 304 -11.19 47.04 30.19
N PRO A 305 -10.59 45.89 30.58
CA PRO A 305 -9.23 45.96 31.15
C PRO A 305 -8.28 44.78 30.83
N VAL A 306 -6.97 45.01 31.09
CA VAL A 306 -5.82 44.05 31.12
C VAL A 306 -5.35 43.49 29.76
N GLU A 307 -4.07 43.70 29.42
CA GLU A 307 -3.42 43.13 28.24
C GLU A 307 -2.66 41.82 28.54
N PRO A 308 -2.75 40.79 27.67
CA PRO A 308 -1.92 39.59 27.71
C PRO A 308 -0.64 39.70 26.85
N ALA A 309 0.21 38.67 26.90
CA ALA A 309 1.45 38.61 26.13
C ALA A 309 1.25 38.76 24.60
N ALA A 310 2.23 39.37 23.93
CA ALA A 310 2.16 39.75 22.52
C ALA A 310 1.93 38.56 21.58
N LYS A 311 0.70 38.47 21.06
CA LYS A 311 0.27 37.50 20.04
C LYS A 311 0.57 38.07 18.65
N LEU A 312 0.96 37.23 17.69
CA LEU A 312 1.01 37.63 16.27
C LEU A 312 -0.38 38.09 15.83
N THR A 313 -0.51 39.37 15.51
CA THR A 313 -1.79 39.97 15.11
C THR A 313 -2.05 39.64 13.64
N ASN A 314 -3.19 39.01 13.36
CA ASN A 314 -3.64 38.84 11.98
C ASN A 314 -3.94 40.22 11.37
N LEU A 315 -3.30 40.54 10.26
CA LEU A 315 -3.41 41.82 9.57
C LEU A 315 -4.51 41.84 8.50
N VAL A 316 -5.27 40.74 8.34
CA VAL A 316 -6.48 40.69 7.51
C VAL A 316 -7.73 40.81 8.37
N ASP A 317 -8.46 41.90 8.16
CA ASP A 317 -9.81 42.09 8.67
C ASP A 317 -10.79 41.13 7.96
N ASN A 318 -11.82 40.66 8.66
CA ASN A 318 -12.85 39.77 8.10
C ASN A 318 -12.25 38.52 7.41
N HIS A 319 -11.41 37.79 8.14
CA HIS A 319 -10.64 36.65 7.65
C HIS A 319 -11.39 35.32 7.62
N ASP A 320 -12.50 35.24 8.36
CA ASP A 320 -13.47 34.16 8.50
C ASP A 320 -14.80 34.49 7.80
N PHE A 321 -14.82 35.60 7.05
CA PHE A 321 -16.00 36.17 6.36
C PHE A 321 -17.22 36.45 7.26
N SER A 322 -17.08 36.41 8.59
CA SER A 322 -18.18 36.61 9.55
C SER A 322 -18.52 38.09 9.79
N GLY A 323 -17.62 39.01 9.44
CA GLY A 323 -17.79 40.46 9.51
C GLY A 323 -18.80 41.03 8.50
N GLY A 324 -19.47 40.18 7.73
CA GLY A 324 -20.59 40.54 6.85
C GLY A 324 -20.19 41.04 5.47
N ILE A 325 -21.22 41.41 4.71
CA ILE A 325 -21.13 41.95 3.34
C ILE A 325 -21.29 43.48 3.39
N ASP A 326 -20.40 44.17 2.70
CA ASP A 326 -20.50 45.59 2.43
C ASP A 326 -21.61 45.86 1.39
N ALA A 327 -22.70 46.47 1.83
CA ALA A 327 -23.84 46.83 0.98
C ALA A 327 -23.48 47.79 -0.17
N ALA A 328 -22.33 48.48 -0.10
CA ALA A 328 -21.81 49.35 -1.14
C ALA A 328 -21.26 48.61 -2.37
N THR A 329 -20.85 47.36 -2.20
CA THR A 329 -20.04 46.63 -3.18
C THR A 329 -20.51 45.20 -3.43
N GLY A 330 -21.29 44.62 -2.51
CA GLY A 330 -21.68 43.20 -2.55
C GLY A 330 -20.53 42.25 -2.20
N LEU A 331 -19.44 42.76 -1.63
CA LEU A 331 -18.23 42.02 -1.24
C LEU A 331 -18.14 41.90 0.28
N PRO A 332 -17.34 40.96 0.83
CA PRO A 332 -17.09 40.94 2.27
C PRO A 332 -16.45 42.25 2.73
N VAL A 333 -16.88 42.76 3.89
CA VAL A 333 -16.30 43.98 4.49
C VAL A 333 -14.78 43.82 4.61
N GLY A 334 -14.01 44.82 4.17
CA GLY A 334 -12.54 44.79 4.18
C GLY A 334 -11.90 44.14 2.94
N TRP A 335 -12.69 43.59 2.01
CA TRP A 335 -12.20 43.00 0.76
C TRP A 335 -12.60 43.83 -0.47
N THR A 336 -11.81 43.71 -1.54
CA THR A 336 -11.95 44.47 -2.79
C THR A 336 -11.87 43.56 -4.00
N LEU A 337 -12.53 43.92 -5.10
CA LEU A 337 -12.54 43.10 -6.31
C LEU A 337 -11.20 43.12 -7.04
N PHE A 338 -10.68 41.94 -7.40
CA PHE A 338 -9.46 41.77 -8.19
C PHE A 338 -9.73 40.92 -9.45
N GLY A 339 -9.98 41.60 -10.57
CA GLY A 339 -10.40 40.95 -11.83
C GLY A 339 -11.93 40.83 -11.93
N THR A 340 -12.42 39.71 -12.47
CA THR A 340 -13.86 39.41 -12.53
C THR A 340 -14.40 39.02 -11.14
N ASN A 341 -15.65 39.34 -10.80
CA ASN A 341 -16.24 38.80 -9.57
C ASN A 341 -16.84 37.42 -9.83
N PHE A 342 -16.24 36.40 -9.21
CA PHE A 342 -16.72 35.03 -9.20
C PHE A 342 -17.16 34.58 -7.79
N THR A 343 -17.23 35.49 -6.82
CA THR A 343 -17.24 35.16 -5.40
C THR A 343 -18.55 35.50 -4.70
N SER A 344 -18.96 34.63 -3.77
CA SER A 344 -20.04 34.84 -2.81
C SER A 344 -19.63 34.29 -1.45
N VAL A 345 -20.02 34.97 -0.36
CA VAL A 345 -19.91 34.38 0.99
C VAL A 345 -21.06 33.40 1.19
N VAL A 346 -20.76 32.23 1.75
CA VAL A 346 -21.74 31.14 1.98
C VAL A 346 -21.50 30.46 3.33
N ASP A 347 -22.55 29.86 3.88
CA ASP A 347 -22.55 29.02 5.08
C ASP A 347 -22.41 27.51 4.78
N GLU A 348 -22.33 27.13 3.50
CA GLU A 348 -22.27 25.73 3.07
C GLU A 348 -21.07 24.93 3.64
N LYS A 349 -19.93 25.62 3.88
CA LYS A 349 -18.63 25.06 4.28
C LYS A 349 -17.79 26.15 4.95
N ALA A 350 -17.17 25.85 6.09
CA ALA A 350 -16.16 26.71 6.73
C ALA A 350 -15.12 25.84 7.46
N THR A 351 -14.01 26.46 7.85
CA THR A 351 -12.97 25.94 8.76
C THR A 351 -12.99 26.63 10.12
N VAL A 352 -13.38 27.91 10.14
CA VAL A 352 -13.57 28.73 11.34
C VAL A 352 -14.87 29.54 11.20
N GLY A 353 -15.56 29.80 12.32
CA GLY A 353 -16.83 30.52 12.28
C GLY A 353 -17.93 29.75 11.51
N THR A 354 -18.78 30.50 10.80
CA THR A 354 -19.97 29.97 10.10
C THR A 354 -19.86 30.09 8.57
N TYR A 355 -18.97 30.94 8.06
CA TYR A 355 -18.98 31.40 6.68
C TYR A 355 -17.65 31.16 5.97
N SER A 356 -17.67 31.08 4.64
CA SER A 356 -16.45 31.14 3.81
C SER A 356 -16.72 31.79 2.45
N LEU A 357 -15.65 32.13 1.73
CA LEU A 357 -15.74 32.72 0.39
C LEU A 357 -15.72 31.63 -0.69
N LYS A 358 -16.88 31.35 -1.27
CA LYS A 358 -17.04 30.46 -2.42
C LYS A 358 -16.79 31.24 -3.72
N LEU A 359 -15.73 30.89 -4.42
CA LEU A 359 -15.39 31.32 -5.77
C LEU A 359 -15.92 30.27 -6.77
N THR A 360 -16.72 30.69 -7.75
CA THR A 360 -17.25 29.84 -8.84
C THR A 360 -17.01 30.52 -10.19
N ASP A 361 -15.83 30.28 -10.75
CA ASP A 361 -15.40 30.71 -12.09
C ASP A 361 -15.75 29.62 -13.12
N ASN A 362 -16.49 30.00 -14.15
CA ASN A 362 -16.88 29.13 -15.27
C ASN A 362 -16.36 29.67 -16.62
N ASN A 363 -15.33 30.52 -16.64
CA ASN A 363 -14.92 31.27 -17.83
C ASN A 363 -13.39 31.33 -18.03
N ALA A 364 -12.86 30.33 -18.74
CA ALA A 364 -11.44 30.16 -19.08
C ALA A 364 -10.84 31.19 -20.08
N ASP A 365 -11.43 32.39 -20.20
CA ASP A 365 -10.85 33.55 -20.89
C ASP A 365 -10.56 34.74 -19.94
N VAL A 366 -11.07 34.70 -18.71
CA VAL A 366 -10.90 35.74 -17.67
C VAL A 366 -10.47 35.12 -16.35
N GLY A 367 -9.97 35.94 -15.42
CA GLY A 367 -9.54 35.50 -14.10
C GLY A 367 -9.96 36.54 -13.07
N GLY A 368 -10.30 36.08 -11.87
CA GLY A 368 -11.06 36.89 -10.92
C GLY A 368 -11.07 36.37 -9.50
N GLY A 369 -11.41 37.22 -8.54
CA GLY A 369 -11.40 36.94 -7.12
C GLY A 369 -11.26 38.21 -6.28
N LEU A 370 -10.85 38.10 -5.02
CA LEU A 370 -10.81 39.22 -4.08
C LEU A 370 -9.41 39.49 -3.52
N ARG A 371 -9.10 40.76 -3.29
CA ARG A 371 -7.91 41.26 -2.58
C ARG A 371 -8.31 41.85 -1.22
N SER A 372 -7.56 41.52 -0.17
CA SER A 372 -7.73 42.08 1.18
C SER A 372 -7.44 43.58 1.20
N ARG A 373 -7.83 44.27 2.29
CA ARG A 373 -7.35 45.64 2.55
C ARG A 373 -5.81 45.70 2.45
N LEU A 374 -5.30 46.83 1.93
CA LEU A 374 -3.87 47.10 1.88
C LEU A 374 -3.35 47.42 3.28
N VAL A 375 -2.24 46.78 3.65
CA VAL A 375 -1.50 46.99 4.90
C VAL A 375 -0.20 47.71 4.56
N ALA A 376 0.13 48.78 5.29
CA ALA A 376 1.39 49.50 5.07
C ALA A 376 2.61 48.62 5.42
N THR A 377 3.69 48.75 4.65
CA THR A 377 4.96 48.04 4.87
C THR A 377 6.15 48.93 4.53
N GLU A 378 7.28 48.66 5.18
CA GLU A 378 8.59 49.20 4.80
C GLU A 378 9.41 48.11 4.07
N PRO A 379 10.28 48.45 3.10
CA PRO A 379 11.18 47.50 2.47
C PRO A 379 12.07 46.74 3.48
N GLY A 380 12.22 45.44 3.28
CA GLY A 380 12.92 44.54 4.20
C GLY A 380 12.01 43.90 5.27
N THR A 381 10.74 44.30 5.37
CA THR A 381 9.79 43.68 6.32
C THR A 381 9.37 42.27 5.86
N PRO A 382 9.58 41.21 6.67
CA PRO A 382 9.18 39.84 6.36
C PRO A 382 7.71 39.56 6.73
N TYR A 383 6.99 38.88 5.85
CA TYR A 383 5.60 38.48 6.04
C TYR A 383 5.38 36.99 5.79
N ARG A 384 4.39 36.43 6.51
CA ARG A 384 3.81 35.11 6.29
C ARG A 384 2.32 35.23 6.06
N ALA A 385 1.81 34.54 5.04
CA ALA A 385 0.40 34.42 4.75
C ALA A 385 -0.03 32.95 4.81
N GLU A 386 -1.20 32.67 5.37
CA GLU A 386 -1.81 31.34 5.43
C GLU A 386 -3.29 31.48 5.07
N VAL A 387 -3.79 30.62 4.17
CA VAL A 387 -5.21 30.61 3.79
C VAL A 387 -5.67 29.18 3.70
N ASP A 388 -6.81 28.84 4.30
CA ASP A 388 -7.40 27.51 4.14
C ASP A 388 -8.24 27.49 2.86
N VAL A 389 -7.98 26.52 1.98
CA VAL A 389 -8.54 26.46 0.61
C VAL A 389 -9.15 25.08 0.36
N LEU A 390 -10.37 25.05 -0.17
CA LEU A 390 -11.11 23.84 -0.54
C LEU A 390 -11.48 23.88 -2.03
N PRO A 391 -10.63 23.33 -2.92
CA PRO A 391 -10.89 23.25 -4.35
C PRO A 391 -11.77 22.03 -4.69
N LEU A 392 -13.01 22.27 -5.13
CA LEU A 392 -13.89 21.23 -5.68
C LEU A 392 -13.64 21.01 -7.17
N ILE A 393 -13.47 22.12 -7.91
CA ILE A 393 -13.13 22.17 -9.34
C ILE A 393 -12.04 23.22 -9.51
N GLY A 394 -11.09 23.00 -10.42
CA GLY A 394 -9.99 23.94 -10.69
C GLY A 394 -9.04 24.09 -9.49
N ARG A 395 -8.45 25.26 -9.32
CA ARG A 395 -7.48 25.60 -8.25
C ARG A 395 -7.79 26.97 -7.66
N GLY A 396 -7.57 27.10 -6.35
CA GLY A 396 -7.53 28.41 -5.70
C GLY A 396 -6.13 28.99 -5.76
N GLY A 397 -5.95 30.12 -6.43
CA GLY A 397 -4.76 30.95 -6.34
C GLY A 397 -4.74 31.78 -5.07
N VAL A 398 -3.63 31.77 -4.34
CA VAL A 398 -3.35 32.69 -3.24
C VAL A 398 -2.10 33.50 -3.58
N TYR A 399 -2.15 34.80 -3.36
CA TYR A 399 -1.04 35.74 -3.52
C TYR A 399 -0.72 36.45 -2.22
N LEU A 400 0.57 36.72 -1.99
CA LEU A 400 1.09 37.75 -1.10
C LEU A 400 1.67 38.86 -2.00
N ASP A 401 0.96 39.99 -2.10
CA ASP A 401 1.13 41.01 -3.15
C ASP A 401 1.65 42.34 -2.58
N PHE A 402 2.77 42.84 -3.10
CA PHE A 402 3.48 44.04 -2.65
C PHE A 402 3.40 45.16 -3.69
N MET A 403 3.01 46.38 -3.26
CA MET A 403 2.76 47.53 -4.14
C MET A 403 3.47 48.81 -3.67
N ASP A 404 3.77 49.70 -4.62
CA ASP A 404 4.32 51.04 -4.39
C ASP A 404 3.23 52.06 -4.00
N GLY A 405 3.63 53.28 -3.63
CA GLY A 405 2.72 54.38 -3.27
C GLY A 405 1.83 54.90 -4.40
N SER A 406 1.99 54.40 -5.65
CA SER A 406 1.04 54.63 -6.74
C SER A 406 -0.02 53.54 -6.87
N GLY A 407 0.02 52.51 -6.00
CA GLY A 407 -0.86 51.33 -6.05
C GLY A 407 -0.45 50.28 -7.08
N LYS A 408 0.75 50.40 -7.67
CA LYS A 408 1.25 49.48 -8.70
C LYS A 408 2.03 48.34 -8.06
N ARG A 409 1.81 47.10 -8.53
CA ARG A 409 2.54 45.90 -8.08
C ARG A 409 4.03 46.03 -8.34
N VAL A 410 4.83 45.88 -7.29
CA VAL A 410 6.30 45.78 -7.32
C VAL A 410 6.72 44.32 -7.46
N THR A 411 6.11 43.43 -6.67
CA THR A 411 6.23 41.97 -6.82
C THR A 411 5.05 41.27 -6.14
N ALA A 412 4.84 39.99 -6.43
CA ALA A 412 3.96 39.14 -5.63
C ALA A 412 4.53 37.72 -5.54
N VAL A 413 4.41 37.11 -4.36
CA VAL A 413 4.65 35.66 -4.18
C VAL A 413 3.30 34.97 -4.35
N GLN A 414 3.20 34.00 -5.26
CA GLN A 414 1.94 33.32 -5.58
C GLN A 414 2.06 31.80 -5.40
N LYS A 415 0.99 31.14 -4.99
CA LYS A 415 0.90 29.69 -4.83
C LYS A 415 -0.55 29.26 -5.05
N THR A 416 -0.77 28.19 -5.80
CA THR A 416 -2.08 27.57 -5.94
C THR A 416 -2.29 26.47 -4.91
N SER A 417 -3.54 26.22 -4.55
CA SER A 417 -3.98 24.92 -4.04
C SER A 417 -3.68 23.82 -5.07
N LYS A 418 -3.74 22.57 -4.61
CA LYS A 418 -3.96 21.39 -5.46
C LYS A 418 -5.28 21.57 -6.23
N SER A 419 -5.48 20.78 -7.27
CA SER A 419 -6.73 20.78 -8.05
C SER A 419 -7.70 19.70 -7.59
N ASN A 420 -8.99 20.03 -7.53
CA ASN A 420 -10.10 19.08 -7.33
C ASN A 420 -9.96 18.14 -6.10
N THR A 421 -9.45 18.61 -4.97
CA THR A 421 -9.20 17.75 -3.79
C THR A 421 -10.47 17.33 -3.06
N GLY A 422 -11.51 18.17 -3.08
CA GLY A 422 -12.69 18.00 -2.24
C GLY A 422 -12.42 18.13 -0.72
N MET A 423 -11.21 18.54 -0.32
CA MET A 423 -10.76 18.66 1.07
C MET A 423 -10.00 19.98 1.29
N TRP A 424 -10.16 20.58 2.47
CA TRP A 424 -9.44 21.79 2.89
C TRP A 424 -7.93 21.56 2.99
N GLU A 425 -7.12 22.53 2.55
CA GLU A 425 -5.68 22.60 2.81
C GLU A 425 -5.21 24.04 3.08
N THR A 426 -4.24 24.21 3.98
CA THR A 426 -3.64 25.53 4.25
C THR A 426 -2.57 25.87 3.21
N VAL A 427 -2.85 26.82 2.33
CA VAL A 427 -1.88 27.41 1.40
C VAL A 427 -1.03 28.43 2.13
N VAL A 428 0.15 28.01 2.60
CA VAL A 428 1.15 28.88 3.24
C VAL A 428 2.09 29.51 2.20
N LEU A 429 2.34 30.82 2.38
CA LEU A 429 3.20 31.71 1.60
C LEU A 429 4.10 32.53 2.55
N GLU A 430 5.34 32.78 2.16
CA GLU A 430 6.25 33.69 2.89
C GLU A 430 6.97 34.61 1.90
N GLY A 431 7.25 35.85 2.30
CA GLY A 431 7.88 36.84 1.43
C GLY A 431 8.26 38.13 2.16
N THR A 432 9.33 38.76 1.69
CA THR A 432 9.87 40.00 2.26
C THR A 432 9.57 41.18 1.34
N ALA A 433 9.10 42.30 1.90
CA ALA A 433 8.77 43.50 1.14
C ALA A 433 9.99 44.02 0.35
N PRO A 434 9.92 44.13 -0.98
CA PRO A 434 11.05 44.57 -1.80
C PRO A 434 11.29 46.09 -1.70
N LYS A 435 12.45 46.55 -2.17
CA LYS A 435 12.75 47.98 -2.31
C LYS A 435 11.71 48.66 -3.21
N GLY A 436 11.00 49.64 -2.67
CA GLY A 436 9.93 50.37 -3.36
C GLY A 436 8.51 49.86 -3.06
N ALA A 437 8.34 48.81 -2.26
CA ALA A 437 7.03 48.47 -1.71
C ALA A 437 6.70 49.36 -0.50
N GLU A 438 5.48 49.90 -0.50
CA GLU A 438 4.87 50.71 0.58
C GLU A 438 3.62 50.03 1.15
N THR A 439 3.02 49.08 0.44
CA THR A 439 1.90 48.26 0.93
C THR A 439 2.02 46.77 0.57
N VAL A 440 1.33 45.93 1.34
CA VAL A 440 1.16 44.48 1.15
C VAL A 440 -0.31 44.08 1.30
N SER A 441 -0.76 43.02 0.62
CA SER A 441 -2.11 42.45 0.74
C SER A 441 -2.14 40.96 0.34
N ILE A 442 -3.23 40.26 0.66
CA ILE A 442 -3.52 38.91 0.15
C ILE A 442 -4.51 39.00 -1.02
N ILE A 443 -4.36 38.14 -2.04
CA ILE A 443 -5.38 37.93 -3.09
C ILE A 443 -5.78 36.46 -3.15
N LEU A 444 -7.08 36.21 -3.23
CA LEU A 444 -7.73 34.93 -3.49
C LEU A 444 -8.24 34.98 -4.94
N TYR A 445 -7.87 34.02 -5.81
CA TYR A 445 -7.95 34.21 -7.27
C TYR A 445 -8.20 32.92 -8.06
N SER A 446 -8.99 33.01 -9.13
CA SER A 446 -9.04 32.04 -10.24
C SER A 446 -8.23 32.55 -11.43
N TYR A 447 -7.44 31.66 -12.04
CA TYR A 447 -6.52 32.00 -13.11
C TYR A 447 -7.19 31.97 -14.49
N LYS A 448 -6.65 32.78 -15.41
CA LYS A 448 -7.21 33.01 -16.75
C LYS A 448 -7.50 31.80 -17.66
N PRO A 449 -6.99 30.57 -17.43
CA PRO A 449 -7.42 29.37 -18.16
C PRO A 449 -8.14 28.31 -17.28
N ASP A 450 -8.28 28.54 -15.97
CA ASP A 450 -8.82 27.57 -15.01
C ASP A 450 -10.31 27.84 -14.74
N ILE A 451 -11.19 26.90 -15.09
CA ILE A 451 -12.56 26.84 -14.54
C ILE A 451 -12.47 26.29 -13.11
N ALA A 452 -13.00 27.02 -12.13
CA ALA A 452 -12.70 26.79 -10.72
C ALA A 452 -13.90 27.00 -9.79
N THR A 453 -14.24 25.98 -8.99
CA THR A 453 -15.19 26.06 -7.87
C THR A 453 -14.42 25.78 -6.58
N VAL A 454 -14.14 26.80 -5.79
CA VAL A 454 -13.18 26.79 -4.68
C VAL A 454 -13.73 27.59 -3.51
N TYR A 455 -13.57 27.10 -2.28
CA TYR A 455 -13.89 27.85 -1.05
C TYR A 455 -12.57 28.31 -0.42
N PHE A 456 -12.57 29.51 0.15
CA PHE A 456 -11.43 30.08 0.87
C PHE A 456 -11.91 30.54 2.25
N ASP A 457 -11.10 30.29 3.28
CA ASP A 457 -11.41 30.64 4.67
C ASP A 457 -10.14 30.88 5.51
N ASN A 458 -10.32 31.41 6.72
CA ASN A 458 -9.29 31.56 7.76
C ASN A 458 -8.03 32.28 7.26
N ILE A 459 -8.20 33.44 6.61
CA ILE A 459 -7.10 34.17 5.96
C ILE A 459 -6.22 34.87 7.01
N ARG A 460 -4.98 34.43 7.14
CA ARG A 460 -3.99 34.99 8.05
C ARG A 460 -2.90 35.71 7.28
N LEU A 461 -2.56 36.93 7.71
CA LEU A 461 -1.35 37.66 7.31
C LEU A 461 -0.62 38.15 8.56
N TYR A 462 0.66 37.81 8.70
CA TYR A 462 1.49 38.18 9.84
C TYR A 462 2.72 38.95 9.38
N ASN A 463 3.01 40.07 10.05
CA ASN A 463 4.30 40.77 9.95
C ASN A 463 5.25 40.14 10.97
N LEU A 464 6.29 39.44 10.51
CA LEU A 464 7.18 38.67 11.38
C LEU A 464 8.13 39.56 12.20
N ASN A 465 8.27 40.86 11.89
CA ASN A 465 8.98 41.82 12.76
C ASN A 465 8.21 42.12 14.07
N GLN A 466 6.95 41.68 14.21
CA GLN A 466 6.27 41.65 15.52
C GLN A 466 6.93 40.69 16.51
N LEU A 467 7.75 39.73 16.03
CA LEU A 467 8.52 38.80 16.87
C LEU A 467 9.84 39.42 17.36
N THR A 468 10.43 40.37 16.63
CA THR A 468 11.74 40.97 16.95
C THR A 468 11.66 42.27 17.76
N LYS A 469 10.56 43.03 17.67
CA LYS A 469 10.38 44.27 18.46
C LYS A 469 10.17 44.08 19.97
N LEU A 470 10.31 42.86 20.49
CA LEU A 470 10.16 42.55 21.91
C LEU A 470 11.48 42.64 22.71
N GLU A 471 12.64 42.79 22.06
CA GLU A 471 13.95 42.62 22.72
C GLU A 471 14.68 43.91 23.13
N GLU A 472 14.21 45.11 22.74
CA GLU A 472 15.02 46.35 22.83
C GLU A 472 14.77 47.28 24.06
N THR A 473 13.90 46.95 25.02
CA THR A 473 13.54 47.88 26.12
C THR A 473 13.56 47.30 27.55
N ALA A 474 14.71 46.83 28.04
CA ALA A 474 14.92 46.58 29.48
C ALA A 474 16.41 46.47 29.92
N ASP A 475 17.14 47.60 30.02
CA ASP A 475 18.39 47.64 30.81
C ASP A 475 18.61 48.99 31.51
N ALA A 476 18.25 49.06 32.81
CA ALA A 476 18.67 50.11 33.73
C ALA A 476 18.36 49.75 35.21
N GLY A 477 19.41 49.49 36.01
CA GLY A 477 19.36 49.64 37.47
C GLY A 477 19.30 48.35 38.30
N ALA A 478 20.39 48.05 39.03
CA ALA A 478 20.46 46.97 40.01
C ALA A 478 20.47 47.51 41.46
N GLY A 479 19.79 46.83 42.40
CA GLY A 479 19.73 47.22 43.82
C GLY A 479 19.36 46.04 44.73
N THR A 480 20.06 45.88 45.86
CA THR A 480 20.04 44.64 46.68
C THR A 480 19.17 44.73 47.95
N LYS A 481 18.36 43.69 48.24
CA LYS A 481 18.49 42.78 49.44
C LYS A 481 17.23 41.95 49.80
N ALA A 482 17.50 40.65 50.04
CA ALA A 482 16.82 39.63 50.87
C ALA A 482 15.44 39.85 51.56
N GLY A 483 14.56 38.83 51.47
CA GLY A 483 13.41 38.65 52.39
C GLY A 483 12.39 37.54 52.03
N THR A 484 12.60 36.30 52.51
CA THR A 484 11.63 35.19 52.78
C THR A 484 10.20 35.18 52.18
N GLY A 485 9.78 34.07 51.54
CA GLY A 485 8.38 33.57 51.62
C GLY A 485 7.79 32.81 50.42
N ALA A 486 7.55 31.50 50.61
CA ALA A 486 6.49 30.60 50.05
C ALA A 486 6.14 30.50 48.53
N ASP A 487 5.81 29.25 48.16
CA ASP A 487 4.93 28.72 47.10
C ASP A 487 5.18 28.89 45.58
N ALA A 488 4.96 27.74 44.92
CA ALA A 488 4.40 27.46 43.58
C ALA A 488 4.84 28.23 42.32
N GLY A 489 5.14 27.46 41.26
CA GLY A 489 5.18 27.94 39.87
C GLY A 489 6.43 27.54 39.11
N ALA A 490 6.30 26.65 38.12
CA ALA A 490 7.39 26.35 37.20
C ALA A 490 7.50 27.47 36.15
N GLY A 491 8.68 28.07 36.00
CA GLY A 491 8.90 29.15 35.03
C GLY A 491 10.38 29.39 34.75
N ILE A 492 10.85 28.91 33.60
CA ILE A 492 12.07 29.40 32.94
C ILE A 492 11.56 30.21 31.73
N GLY A 493 11.93 31.48 31.50
CA GLY A 493 13.00 32.26 32.15
C GLY A 493 14.16 32.52 31.20
N ALA A 494 13.87 33.04 30.00
CA ALA A 494 14.88 33.35 28.98
C ALA A 494 15.49 34.75 29.22
N GLY A 495 16.46 34.83 30.13
CA GLY A 495 17.35 35.99 30.26
C GLY A 495 18.66 35.80 29.51
N THR A 496 19.20 36.90 28.96
CA THR A 496 20.64 37.14 28.72
C THR A 496 21.49 35.95 28.23
N GLY A 497 21.20 35.50 27.01
CA GLY A 497 21.97 34.47 26.31
C GLY A 497 21.60 33.07 26.79
N THR A 498 20.90 32.33 25.92
CA THR A 498 20.51 30.95 26.19
C THR A 498 21.73 30.07 26.46
N ALA A 499 21.97 29.79 27.74
CA ALA A 499 22.75 28.63 28.12
C ALA A 499 21.99 27.41 27.58
N ASN A 500 22.58 26.71 26.61
CA ASN A 500 22.02 25.45 26.13
C ASN A 500 21.77 24.56 27.35
N ILE A 501 20.57 24.00 27.47
CA ILE A 501 20.23 23.04 28.52
C ILE A 501 19.71 21.79 27.84
N ILE A 502 19.94 20.64 28.46
CA ILE A 502 19.25 19.42 28.04
C ILE A 502 17.76 19.67 28.29
N SER A 503 16.98 19.63 27.21
CA SER A 503 15.56 19.97 27.23
C SER A 503 14.78 19.10 28.20
N ASN A 504 15.13 17.81 28.29
CA ASN A 504 14.44 16.78 29.07
C ASN A 504 12.92 16.72 28.82
N ARG A 505 12.45 17.31 27.71
CA ARG A 505 11.04 17.45 27.39
C ARG A 505 10.40 16.09 27.16
N GLU A 506 9.09 16.02 27.36
CA GLU A 506 8.36 14.84 26.94
C GLU A 506 8.46 14.62 25.42
N PRO A 507 8.46 13.35 24.96
CA PRO A 507 8.34 13.03 23.56
C PRO A 507 7.01 13.51 22.99
N LYS A 508 7.03 14.01 21.76
CA LYS A 508 5.79 14.10 20.97
C LYS A 508 5.34 12.69 20.64
N THR A 509 4.06 12.49 20.39
CA THR A 509 3.54 11.18 19.95
C THR A 509 4.17 10.71 18.63
N SER A 510 4.65 11.62 17.77
CA SER A 510 5.44 11.29 16.57
C SER A 510 6.89 10.87 16.85
N GLU A 511 7.30 10.74 18.11
CA GLU A 511 8.68 10.45 18.51
C GLU A 511 8.77 9.13 19.30
N ILE A 512 9.89 8.41 19.14
CA ILE A 512 10.09 7.09 19.77
C ILE A 512 10.34 7.16 21.30
N GLY A 513 10.60 8.36 21.80
CA GLY A 513 10.86 8.66 23.20
C GLY A 513 12.24 8.26 23.71
N TYR A 514 12.37 8.22 25.03
CA TYR A 514 13.59 7.81 25.71
C TYR A 514 13.58 6.29 25.91
N ARG A 515 14.66 5.61 25.49
CA ARG A 515 14.85 4.17 25.68
C ARG A 515 16.22 3.90 26.31
N PRO A 516 16.35 2.96 27.29
CA PRO A 516 15.28 2.23 27.97
C PRO A 516 14.24 3.12 28.63
N THR A 517 12.99 2.65 28.62
CA THR A 517 11.85 3.33 29.24
C THR A 517 12.00 3.30 30.77
N GLU A 518 11.54 4.35 31.43
CA GLU A 518 11.65 4.47 32.89
C GLU A 518 10.98 3.28 33.60
N ASN A 519 11.71 2.65 34.52
CA ASN A 519 11.33 1.45 35.28
C ASN A 519 11.07 0.17 34.45
N SER A 520 11.36 0.12 33.14
CA SER A 520 11.09 -1.09 32.35
C SER A 520 12.15 -2.18 32.52
N ILE A 521 11.74 -3.45 32.45
CA ILE A 521 12.65 -4.56 32.11
C ILE A 521 12.98 -4.45 30.62
N VAL A 522 14.25 -4.57 30.25
CA VAL A 522 14.70 -4.37 28.87
C VAL A 522 14.44 -5.58 27.96
N GLU A 523 14.02 -5.33 26.72
CA GLU A 523 13.70 -6.37 25.72
C GLU A 523 14.91 -7.21 25.25
N THR A 524 16.12 -6.64 25.37
CA THR A 524 17.39 -7.25 24.97
C THR A 524 18.51 -6.86 25.94
N ASN A 525 19.53 -7.70 26.04
CA ASN A 525 20.75 -7.43 26.77
C ASN A 525 21.97 -7.54 25.82
N PRO A 526 22.72 -6.46 25.52
CA PRO A 526 22.54 -5.11 26.04
C PRO A 526 21.24 -4.43 25.54
N PRO A 527 20.80 -3.37 26.23
CA PRO A 527 19.67 -2.56 25.81
C PRO A 527 20.07 -1.56 24.71
N SER A 528 19.08 -1.10 23.95
CA SER A 528 19.21 0.05 23.04
C SER A 528 19.07 1.36 23.83
N PHE A 529 20.03 2.27 23.73
CA PHE A 529 19.90 3.63 24.26
C PHE A 529 19.41 4.58 23.16
N VAL A 530 18.36 5.35 23.43
CA VAL A 530 17.76 6.35 22.51
C VAL A 530 17.25 7.54 23.32
N TRP A 531 17.47 8.75 22.84
CA TRP A 531 16.94 9.98 23.44
C TRP A 531 16.51 10.99 22.36
N LEU A 532 15.80 12.03 22.78
CA LEU A 532 15.36 13.11 21.90
C LEU A 532 16.58 14.01 21.54
N PRO A 533 16.77 14.37 20.26
CA PRO A 533 17.92 15.15 19.83
C PRO A 533 17.82 16.62 20.25
N GLU A 534 18.93 17.14 20.76
CA GLU A 534 19.16 18.55 21.05
C GLU A 534 19.69 19.25 19.79
N LEU A 535 18.91 20.15 19.18
CA LEU A 535 19.24 20.77 17.88
C LEU A 535 20.53 21.63 17.87
N TRP A 536 21.04 21.99 19.05
CA TRP A 536 22.26 22.76 19.26
C TRP A 536 23.50 21.90 19.52
N ALA A 537 23.34 20.58 19.75
CA ALA A 537 24.41 19.66 20.07
C ALA A 537 25.10 19.14 18.80
N GLU A 538 26.42 19.20 18.77
CA GLU A 538 27.26 18.64 17.71
C GLU A 538 27.50 17.15 17.93
N HIS A 539 27.64 16.73 19.19
CA HIS A 539 27.74 15.33 19.61
C HIS A 539 27.34 15.17 21.08
N TYR A 540 27.13 13.93 21.52
CA TYR A 540 26.70 13.59 22.87
C TYR A 540 27.78 12.83 23.68
N ILE A 541 27.57 12.80 24.99
CA ILE A 541 28.20 11.88 25.95
C ILE A 541 27.07 11.13 26.66
N LEU A 542 27.22 9.82 26.85
CA LEU A 542 26.30 8.95 27.58
C LEU A 542 27.03 8.34 28.78
N GLU A 543 26.39 8.32 29.95
CA GLU A 543 26.83 7.53 31.11
C GLU A 543 25.73 6.54 31.51
N TYR A 544 26.13 5.32 31.86
CA TYR A 544 25.27 4.33 32.51
C TYR A 544 26.01 3.55 33.61
N SER A 545 25.30 3.23 34.69
CA SER A 545 25.88 2.75 35.96
C SER A 545 24.91 1.85 36.74
N LEU A 546 25.46 0.94 37.57
CA LEU A 546 24.70 0.18 38.59
C LEU A 546 24.40 0.99 39.88
N SER A 547 24.75 2.28 39.92
CA SER A 547 24.43 3.19 41.03
C SER A 547 23.91 4.54 40.49
N PRO A 548 22.91 5.15 41.14
CA PRO A 548 22.36 6.46 40.74
C PRO A 548 23.35 7.61 40.97
N ASP A 549 24.42 7.39 41.73
CA ASP A 549 25.47 8.37 42.02
C ASP A 549 26.53 8.45 40.89
N PHE A 550 26.54 7.46 39.98
CA PHE A 550 27.52 7.31 38.91
C PHE A 550 28.98 7.39 39.38
N PRO A 551 29.42 6.50 40.32
CA PRO A 551 30.81 6.45 40.76
C PRO A 551 31.71 5.95 39.62
N ALA A 552 32.95 6.44 39.57
CA ALA A 552 33.84 6.25 38.43
C ALA A 552 34.33 4.79 38.23
N ASP A 553 34.26 3.95 39.25
CA ASP A 553 34.58 2.51 39.19
C ASP A 553 33.45 1.66 38.60
N ARG A 554 32.22 2.20 38.48
CA ARG A 554 31.01 1.45 38.04
C ARG A 554 30.22 2.14 36.93
N THR A 555 30.74 3.24 36.40
CA THR A 555 30.09 4.03 35.35
C THR A 555 30.77 3.82 34.02
N ILE A 556 30.02 3.30 33.05
CA ILE A 556 30.47 3.22 31.66
C ILE A 556 30.15 4.56 31.00
N LYS A 557 31.19 5.26 30.55
CA LYS A 557 31.11 6.58 29.91
C LYS A 557 31.47 6.48 28.43
N VAL A 558 30.51 6.76 27.56
CA VAL A 558 30.68 6.78 26.09
C VAL A 558 30.67 8.23 25.63
N SER A 559 31.65 8.64 24.83
CA SER A 559 31.86 10.04 24.42
C SER A 559 31.98 10.17 22.91
N ARG A 560 31.59 11.32 22.35
CA ARG A 560 31.53 11.60 20.89
C ARG A 560 30.57 10.67 20.16
N LEU A 561 29.31 10.73 20.58
CA LEU A 561 28.18 10.10 19.89
C LEU A 561 27.55 11.10 18.93
N ASP A 562 27.62 10.85 17.62
CA ASP A 562 27.11 11.75 16.57
C ASP A 562 25.56 11.74 16.43
N TYR A 563 24.90 10.82 17.12
CA TYR A 563 23.47 10.53 17.01
C TYR A 563 22.81 10.48 18.39
N SER A 564 21.49 10.69 18.46
CA SER A 564 20.75 10.58 19.73
C SER A 564 20.37 9.14 20.10
N MET A 565 21.29 8.21 19.82
CA MET A 565 21.17 6.76 20.09
C MET A 565 22.54 6.14 20.33
N TYR A 566 22.58 4.99 21.01
CA TYR A 566 23.80 4.20 21.20
C TYR A 566 23.50 2.70 21.41
N MET A 567 24.23 1.85 20.67
CA MET A 567 24.29 0.40 20.85
C MET A 567 25.51 0.02 21.72
N PRO A 568 25.32 -0.50 22.95
CA PRO A 568 26.40 -1.16 23.68
C PRO A 568 26.79 -2.48 23.01
N THR A 569 28.07 -2.83 23.08
CA THR A 569 28.64 -4.00 22.38
C THR A 569 28.85 -5.23 23.27
N ALA A 570 28.55 -5.12 24.57
CA ALA A 570 28.67 -6.20 25.54
C ALA A 570 27.41 -6.26 26.42
N PRO A 571 26.92 -7.46 26.80
CA PRO A 571 25.81 -7.59 27.75
C PRO A 571 26.13 -6.96 29.10
N LEU A 572 25.13 -6.30 29.69
CA LEU A 572 25.15 -5.74 31.02
C LEU A 572 24.89 -6.83 32.08
N GLN A 573 25.44 -6.61 33.27
CA GLN A 573 25.11 -7.41 34.46
C GLN A 573 23.62 -7.24 34.83
N GLU A 574 23.03 -8.27 35.44
CA GLU A 574 21.72 -8.19 36.08
C GLU A 574 21.67 -7.16 37.23
N GLY A 575 20.50 -6.53 37.39
CA GLY A 575 20.24 -5.48 38.37
C GLY A 575 19.52 -4.25 37.80
N THR A 576 19.27 -3.26 38.65
CA THR A 576 18.79 -1.93 38.25
C THR A 576 19.95 -1.08 37.76
N TRP A 577 19.81 -0.53 36.56
CA TRP A 577 20.77 0.37 35.92
C TRP A 577 20.21 1.77 35.79
N TYR A 578 21.10 2.75 35.90
CA TYR A 578 20.84 4.18 35.80
C TYR A 578 21.54 4.74 34.56
N TRP A 579 20.92 5.64 33.81
CA TRP A 579 21.54 6.28 32.65
C TRP A 579 21.18 7.77 32.51
N ARG A 580 22.09 8.52 31.89
CA ARG A 580 21.97 9.98 31.64
C ARG A 580 22.90 10.42 30.51
N TYR A 581 22.57 11.50 29.81
CA TYR A 581 23.36 12.02 28.69
C TYR A 581 23.69 13.52 28.81
N TRP A 582 24.68 13.97 28.04
CA TRP A 582 25.04 15.37 27.84
C TRP A 582 25.09 15.67 26.35
N GLY A 583 24.82 16.91 25.98
CA GLY A 583 25.11 17.47 24.66
C GLY A 583 26.36 18.34 24.73
N VAL A 584 27.21 18.24 23.71
CA VAL A 584 28.37 19.10 23.50
C VAL A 584 28.04 20.02 22.33
N ALA A 585 28.05 21.34 22.57
CA ALA A 585 27.86 22.30 21.49
C ALA A 585 29.13 22.47 20.66
N LYS A 586 28.99 23.03 19.45
CA LYS A 586 30.07 23.26 18.47
C LYS A 586 31.30 24.05 18.95
N ASN A 587 31.19 24.74 20.09
CA ASN A 587 32.31 25.42 20.77
C ASN A 587 33.00 24.56 21.84
N GLY A 588 32.70 23.25 21.90
CA GLY A 588 33.20 22.32 22.90
C GLY A 588 32.56 22.44 24.28
N ARG A 589 31.60 23.35 24.50
CA ARG A 589 30.93 23.51 25.80
C ARG A 589 29.97 22.34 26.05
N LEU A 590 30.19 21.67 27.17
CA LEU A 590 29.36 20.57 27.68
C LEU A 590 28.14 21.12 28.43
N PHE A 591 26.99 20.48 28.23
CA PHE A 591 25.74 20.81 28.91
C PHE A 591 24.98 19.53 29.32
N GLY A 592 24.48 19.51 30.55
CA GLY A 592 23.85 18.35 31.17
C GLY A 592 24.42 18.03 32.57
N PRO A 593 24.10 16.86 33.16
CA PRO A 593 23.39 15.76 32.53
C PRO A 593 21.91 16.05 32.23
N SER A 594 21.30 15.17 31.45
CA SER A 594 19.85 14.93 31.44
C SER A 594 19.36 14.54 32.84
N VAL A 595 18.05 14.45 33.03
CA VAL A 595 17.50 13.65 34.14
C VAL A 595 18.06 12.23 34.06
N THR A 596 18.43 11.68 35.21
CA THR A 596 18.77 10.27 35.36
C THR A 596 17.50 9.45 35.16
N ARG A 597 17.59 8.38 34.36
CA ARG A 597 16.54 7.40 34.12
C ARG A 597 16.98 6.01 34.59
N GLN A 598 16.07 5.16 35.03
CA GLN A 598 16.40 3.79 35.47
C GLN A 598 15.67 2.69 34.69
N PHE A 599 16.32 1.53 34.54
CA PHE A 599 15.78 0.33 33.91
C PHE A 599 16.32 -0.94 34.58
N ILE A 600 15.73 -2.10 34.26
CA ILE A 600 16.03 -3.37 34.92
C ILE A 600 16.57 -4.38 33.89
N VAL A 601 17.65 -5.07 34.24
CA VAL A 601 18.21 -6.22 33.51
C VAL A 601 18.04 -7.47 34.37
N THR A 602 17.40 -8.52 33.83
CA THR A 602 17.20 -9.82 34.50
C THR A 602 17.87 -10.96 33.71
N GLU A 603 17.96 -12.16 34.31
CA GLU A 603 18.68 -13.30 33.71
C GLU A 603 18.00 -13.78 32.42
N GLU A 604 16.67 -13.72 32.38
CA GLU A 604 15.81 -14.20 31.30
C GLU A 604 15.86 -13.33 30.04
N VAL A 605 16.39 -12.10 30.13
CA VAL A 605 16.47 -11.17 29.00
C VAL A 605 17.36 -11.75 27.89
N PRO A 606 16.92 -11.82 26.63
CA PRO A 606 17.72 -12.31 25.51
C PRO A 606 19.06 -11.57 25.36
N LYS A 607 20.15 -12.29 25.66
CA LYS A 607 21.54 -11.81 25.53
C LYS A 607 21.93 -11.78 24.05
N VAL A 608 21.83 -10.62 23.40
CA VAL A 608 22.00 -10.39 21.93
C VAL A 608 22.84 -9.12 21.69
N ALA A 609 24.16 -9.27 21.76
CA ALA A 609 25.14 -8.23 21.43
C ALA A 609 25.64 -8.38 19.98
N PHE A 610 26.04 -7.25 19.36
CA PHE A 610 26.72 -7.23 18.07
C PHE A 610 28.01 -6.38 18.15
N PRO A 611 29.00 -6.60 17.26
CA PRO A 611 30.21 -5.78 17.22
C PRO A 611 29.90 -4.32 16.86
N PRO A 612 30.76 -3.36 17.25
CA PRO A 612 30.56 -1.94 16.90
C PRO A 612 30.61 -1.74 15.38
N PRO A 613 29.88 -0.77 14.80
CA PRO A 613 29.87 -0.56 13.35
C PRO A 613 31.27 -0.38 12.74
N PRO A 614 32.19 0.35 13.41
CA PRO A 614 33.57 0.00 13.70
C PRO A 614 34.18 -1.19 12.93
N GLU A 615 33.99 -2.33 13.56
CA GLU A 615 34.52 -3.66 13.27
C GLU A 615 33.69 -4.36 12.19
N VAL A 616 32.37 -4.14 12.19
CA VAL A 616 31.44 -4.76 11.22
C VAL A 616 31.75 -4.33 9.80
N ARG A 617 32.01 -3.04 9.55
CA ARG A 617 32.39 -2.59 8.19
C ARG A 617 33.82 -2.98 7.81
N ALA A 618 34.70 -3.22 8.78
CA ALA A 618 36.08 -3.63 8.52
C ALA A 618 36.19 -5.08 7.97
N ALA A 619 35.11 -5.87 8.10
CA ALA A 619 34.97 -7.17 7.43
C ALA A 619 34.60 -7.05 5.93
N ILE A 620 34.12 -5.88 5.47
CA ILE A 620 33.74 -5.67 4.07
C ILE A 620 35.02 -5.59 3.22
N THR A 621 35.10 -6.44 2.21
CA THR A 621 36.24 -6.49 1.27
C THR A 621 36.29 -5.27 0.34
N ASN A 622 37.50 -4.90 -0.08
CA ASN A 622 37.74 -3.92 -1.15
C ASN A 622 37.63 -4.53 -2.56
N ALA A 623 37.51 -5.86 -2.68
CA ALA A 623 37.41 -6.55 -3.96
C ALA A 623 35.95 -6.83 -4.34
N HIS A 624 35.57 -6.47 -5.56
CA HIS A 624 34.23 -6.69 -6.13
C HIS A 624 34.10 -8.04 -6.83
N PRO A 625 32.89 -8.63 -6.90
CA PRO A 625 31.65 -8.18 -6.24
C PRO A 625 31.72 -8.37 -4.71
N ARG A 626 30.88 -7.64 -3.99
CA ARG A 626 30.79 -7.68 -2.50
C ARG A 626 29.37 -7.58 -1.95
N LEU A 627 28.38 -7.19 -2.76
CA LEU A 627 26.97 -7.11 -2.37
C LEU A 627 26.24 -8.39 -2.78
N PHE A 628 25.71 -9.15 -1.81
CA PHE A 628 25.15 -10.52 -1.94
C PHE A 628 26.08 -11.61 -2.50
N ILE A 629 27.22 -11.26 -3.10
CA ILE A 629 28.21 -12.20 -3.64
C ILE A 629 29.57 -11.78 -3.11
N ALA A 630 30.07 -12.41 -2.04
CA ALA A 630 31.45 -12.18 -1.62
C ALA A 630 32.43 -12.92 -2.57
N PRO A 631 33.66 -12.40 -2.82
CA PRO A 631 34.57 -13.00 -3.81
C PRO A 631 34.93 -14.46 -3.49
N GLY A 632 35.05 -14.81 -2.21
CA GLY A 632 35.33 -16.18 -1.75
C GLY A 632 34.16 -17.16 -1.94
N GLN A 633 32.92 -16.68 -2.05
CA GLN A 633 31.73 -17.50 -2.28
C GLN A 633 31.52 -17.81 -3.78
N LEU A 634 32.13 -17.04 -4.66
CA LEU A 634 31.92 -17.12 -6.11
C LEU A 634 32.15 -18.53 -6.71
N PRO A 635 33.16 -19.33 -6.29
CA PRO A 635 33.34 -20.70 -6.81
C PRO A 635 32.18 -21.64 -6.43
N GLU A 636 31.68 -21.54 -5.19
CA GLU A 636 30.55 -22.34 -4.71
C GLU A 636 29.25 -21.90 -5.37
N LEU A 637 29.07 -20.59 -5.57
CA LEU A 637 27.91 -20.02 -6.26
C LEU A 637 27.86 -20.48 -7.74
N LYS A 638 29.00 -20.46 -8.45
CA LYS A 638 29.11 -21.04 -9.80
C LYS A 638 28.78 -22.53 -9.79
N LYS A 639 29.26 -23.30 -8.81
CA LYS A 639 28.93 -24.74 -8.67
C LYS A 639 27.44 -24.98 -8.36
N ARG A 640 26.81 -24.14 -7.53
CA ARG A 640 25.39 -24.26 -7.12
C ARG A 640 24.42 -23.90 -8.25
N LEU A 641 24.73 -22.86 -9.02
CA LEU A 641 23.84 -22.35 -10.08
C LEU A 641 24.11 -22.94 -11.46
N ASN A 642 25.34 -23.42 -11.68
CA ASN A 642 25.89 -23.87 -12.97
C ASN A 642 25.73 -22.85 -14.12
N PRO A 643 26.82 -22.16 -14.53
CA PRO A 643 26.79 -21.15 -15.60
C PRO A 643 26.07 -21.56 -16.89
N SER A 644 26.06 -22.84 -17.28
CA SER A 644 25.38 -23.30 -18.50
C SER A 644 23.86 -23.13 -18.50
N PHE A 645 23.21 -23.00 -17.32
CA PHE A 645 21.76 -22.80 -17.24
C PHE A 645 21.36 -21.32 -17.14
N LEU A 646 22.30 -20.42 -16.86
CA LEU A 646 22.01 -18.98 -16.71
C LEU A 646 21.36 -18.34 -17.95
N PRO A 647 21.73 -18.68 -19.22
CA PRO A 647 21.06 -18.13 -20.40
C PRO A 647 19.58 -18.55 -20.55
N ALA A 648 19.20 -19.69 -19.97
CA ALA A 648 17.82 -20.16 -19.94
C ALA A 648 17.02 -19.51 -18.80
N LEU A 649 17.67 -19.35 -17.63
CA LEU A 649 17.07 -18.74 -16.43
C LEU A 649 16.87 -17.23 -16.59
N PHE A 650 17.84 -16.53 -17.19
CA PHE A 650 17.86 -15.09 -17.44
C PHE A 650 17.75 -14.79 -18.93
N ARG A 651 16.68 -15.29 -19.55
CA ARG A 651 16.43 -15.18 -21.00
C ARG A 651 16.43 -13.73 -21.49
N ASN A 652 16.01 -12.77 -20.66
CA ASN A 652 15.96 -11.36 -21.03
C ASN A 652 17.37 -10.76 -21.13
N ALA A 653 18.22 -10.95 -20.11
CA ALA A 653 19.64 -10.60 -20.19
C ALA A 653 20.39 -11.36 -21.28
N TYR A 654 20.07 -12.63 -21.53
CA TYR A 654 20.66 -13.38 -22.64
C TYR A 654 20.33 -12.75 -24.00
N LEU A 655 19.05 -12.45 -24.26
CA LEU A 655 18.63 -11.80 -25.50
C LEU A 655 19.25 -10.41 -25.63
N ALA A 656 19.20 -9.56 -24.60
CA ALA A 656 19.79 -8.23 -24.61
C ALA A 656 21.32 -8.24 -24.88
N ALA A 657 22.02 -9.31 -24.49
CA ALA A 657 23.44 -9.48 -24.77
C ALA A 657 23.77 -9.98 -26.20
N ILE A 658 22.80 -10.51 -26.95
CA ILE A 658 23.02 -10.99 -28.34
C ILE A 658 22.27 -10.18 -29.41
N THR A 659 21.15 -9.54 -29.08
CA THR A 659 20.40 -8.63 -29.98
C THR A 659 20.71 -7.16 -29.71
N GLY A 660 21.42 -6.86 -28.63
CA GLY A 660 21.63 -5.51 -28.11
C GLY A 660 20.58 -5.10 -27.08
N VAL A 661 21.01 -4.33 -26.08
CA VAL A 661 20.16 -3.84 -24.99
C VAL A 661 19.34 -2.62 -25.41
N ASN A 662 18.03 -2.70 -25.17
CA ASN A 662 17.09 -1.59 -25.27
C ASN A 662 17.29 -0.66 -24.07
N LEU A 663 17.42 0.64 -24.34
CA LEU A 663 17.62 1.67 -23.31
C LEU A 663 16.28 2.39 -23.03
N PRO A 664 15.91 2.63 -21.77
CA PRO A 664 14.70 3.39 -21.43
C PRO A 664 14.83 4.87 -21.81
N LYS A 665 13.71 5.60 -21.78
CA LYS A 665 13.73 7.07 -21.89
C LYS A 665 14.43 7.68 -20.67
N LEU A 666 14.99 8.88 -20.84
CA LEU A 666 15.61 9.64 -19.73
C LEU A 666 14.59 10.19 -18.72
N GLN A 667 13.33 10.31 -19.14
CA GLN A 667 12.16 10.51 -18.28
C GLN A 667 11.27 9.25 -18.35
N PRO A 668 11.63 8.17 -17.65
CA PRO A 668 10.93 6.88 -17.70
C PRO A 668 9.76 6.82 -16.71
N THR A 669 8.81 5.94 -16.98
CA THR A 669 7.84 5.48 -15.97
C THR A 669 8.51 4.58 -14.92
N SER A 670 7.90 4.47 -13.73
CA SER A 670 8.34 3.54 -12.68
C SER A 670 8.47 2.09 -13.16
N GLN A 671 7.62 1.69 -14.12
CA GLN A 671 7.68 0.34 -14.71
C GLN A 671 8.87 0.17 -15.67
N GLU A 672 9.18 1.17 -16.51
CA GLU A 672 10.39 1.18 -17.35
C GLU A 672 11.66 1.13 -16.49
N VAL A 673 11.70 1.86 -15.37
CA VAL A 673 12.82 1.84 -14.41
C VAL A 673 12.99 0.45 -13.78
N ASN A 674 11.91 -0.10 -13.19
CA ASN A 674 11.95 -1.42 -12.56
C ASN A 674 12.38 -2.52 -13.56
N THR A 675 11.86 -2.48 -14.79
CA THR A 675 12.21 -3.44 -15.85
C THR A 675 13.68 -3.31 -16.25
N SER A 676 14.17 -2.08 -16.41
CA SER A 676 15.57 -1.81 -16.78
C SER A 676 16.54 -2.23 -15.67
N LEU A 677 16.20 -1.97 -14.41
CA LEU A 677 17.05 -2.32 -13.27
C LEU A 677 17.01 -3.82 -12.92
N ALA A 678 15.93 -4.52 -13.24
CA ALA A 678 15.91 -5.98 -13.22
C ALA A 678 16.85 -6.57 -14.29
N LEU A 679 16.77 -6.06 -15.54
CA LEU A 679 17.66 -6.48 -16.63
C LEU A 679 19.14 -6.18 -16.34
N LEU A 680 19.43 -5.03 -15.74
CA LEU A 680 20.77 -4.64 -15.28
C LEU A 680 21.33 -5.63 -14.24
N GLN A 681 20.51 -6.01 -13.26
CA GLN A 681 20.86 -6.99 -12.23
C GLN A 681 21.10 -8.39 -12.82
N GLU A 682 20.25 -8.85 -13.76
CA GLU A 682 20.47 -10.11 -14.49
C GLU A 682 21.81 -10.08 -15.26
N LEU A 683 22.07 -9.02 -16.05
CA LEU A 683 23.30 -8.85 -16.82
C LEU A 683 24.56 -8.84 -15.92
N GLY A 684 24.51 -8.18 -14.76
CA GLY A 684 25.59 -8.16 -13.78
C GLY A 684 25.93 -9.53 -13.21
N VAL A 685 24.93 -10.31 -12.78
CA VAL A 685 25.18 -11.67 -12.28
C VAL A 685 25.58 -12.63 -13.40
N MET A 686 25.02 -12.49 -14.61
CA MET A 686 25.47 -13.27 -15.77
C MET A 686 26.95 -13.01 -16.07
N PHE A 687 27.40 -11.75 -16.09
CA PHE A 687 28.82 -11.41 -16.23
C PHE A 687 29.66 -12.00 -15.09
N THR A 688 29.28 -11.75 -13.83
CA THR A 688 29.99 -12.25 -12.62
C THR A 688 30.16 -13.79 -12.63
N LEU A 689 29.12 -14.54 -13.00
CA LEU A 689 29.14 -16.00 -12.99
C LEU A 689 29.78 -16.62 -14.24
N THR A 690 29.64 -16.04 -15.43
CA THR A 690 30.18 -16.60 -16.68
C THR A 690 31.59 -16.08 -17.02
N GLY A 691 31.87 -14.80 -16.77
CA GLY A 691 33.00 -14.07 -17.35
C GLY A 691 32.81 -13.69 -18.82
N GLU A 692 31.63 -13.88 -19.42
CA GLU A 692 31.41 -13.61 -20.85
C GLU A 692 31.16 -12.13 -21.15
N GLU A 693 32.04 -11.56 -21.97
CA GLU A 693 32.11 -10.15 -22.39
C GLU A 693 30.78 -9.59 -22.95
N ARG A 694 29.95 -10.42 -23.59
CA ARG A 694 28.64 -9.96 -24.10
C ARG A 694 27.72 -9.42 -23.01
N TYR A 695 27.78 -9.98 -21.80
CA TYR A 695 27.01 -9.50 -20.65
C TYR A 695 27.64 -8.24 -20.04
N ALA A 696 28.97 -8.17 -20.02
CA ALA A 696 29.73 -6.99 -19.60
C ALA A 696 29.33 -5.77 -20.42
N GLN A 697 29.36 -5.88 -21.76
CA GLN A 697 29.06 -4.79 -22.68
C GLN A 697 27.60 -4.32 -22.61
N ALA A 698 26.64 -5.25 -22.58
CA ALA A 698 25.22 -4.92 -22.46
C ALA A 698 24.91 -4.30 -21.08
N GLY A 699 25.47 -4.86 -19.99
CA GLY A 699 25.32 -4.33 -18.64
C GLY A 699 25.90 -2.92 -18.49
N ARG A 700 27.17 -2.72 -18.91
CA ARG A 700 27.85 -1.42 -18.92
C ARG A 700 27.07 -0.37 -19.72
N LYS A 701 26.60 -0.71 -20.92
CA LYS A 701 25.81 0.22 -21.76
C LYS A 701 24.50 0.64 -21.08
N LEU A 702 23.85 -0.25 -20.35
CA LEU A 702 22.63 0.06 -19.59
C LEU A 702 22.93 0.88 -18.34
N LEU A 703 23.96 0.52 -17.56
CA LEU A 703 24.38 1.23 -16.35
C LEU A 703 24.74 2.70 -16.62
N LEU A 704 25.57 2.94 -17.65
CA LEU A 704 26.00 4.29 -18.08
C LEU A 704 24.91 5.09 -18.82
N HIS A 705 23.74 4.48 -19.05
CA HIS A 705 22.54 5.18 -19.49
C HIS A 705 21.63 5.51 -18.32
N MET A 706 21.50 4.61 -17.34
CA MET A 706 20.69 4.84 -16.14
C MET A 706 21.22 5.99 -15.26
N THR A 707 22.53 6.29 -15.27
CA THR A 707 23.09 7.50 -14.63
C THR A 707 22.61 8.83 -15.24
N LYS A 708 21.89 8.79 -16.37
CA LYS A 708 21.27 9.95 -17.04
C LYS A 708 19.77 10.03 -16.81
N VAL A 709 19.18 9.07 -16.09
CA VAL A 709 17.80 9.16 -15.61
C VAL A 709 17.80 10.07 -14.41
N GLU A 710 17.01 11.14 -14.48
CA GLU A 710 16.86 12.10 -13.39
C GLU A 710 16.20 11.39 -12.18
N PRO A 711 16.86 11.34 -11.00
CA PRO A 711 16.37 10.54 -9.87
C PRO A 711 15.13 11.15 -9.20
N MET A 712 14.99 12.48 -9.28
CA MET A 712 13.83 13.27 -8.90
C MET A 712 13.84 14.56 -9.75
N PRO A 713 12.76 14.93 -10.46
CA PRO A 713 12.65 16.25 -11.06
C PRO A 713 12.63 17.33 -9.97
N GLU A 714 13.33 18.44 -10.23
CA GLU A 714 13.26 19.61 -9.35
C GLU A 714 11.80 20.03 -9.12
N ASN A 715 11.44 20.31 -7.85
CA ASN A 715 10.12 20.77 -7.40
C ASN A 715 8.99 19.70 -7.29
N VAL A 716 9.29 18.40 -7.17
CA VAL A 716 8.28 17.38 -6.80
C VAL A 716 8.26 17.10 -5.28
N PRO A 717 7.18 17.41 -4.54
CA PRO A 717 7.05 17.03 -3.13
C PRO A 717 6.97 15.51 -2.94
N LEU A 718 7.58 15.03 -1.84
CA LEU A 718 7.57 13.61 -1.47
C LEU A 718 6.14 13.11 -1.19
N GLY A 719 5.87 11.87 -1.61
CA GLY A 719 4.56 11.21 -1.49
C GLY A 719 3.76 11.12 -2.80
N VAL A 720 4.06 11.95 -3.81
CA VAL A 720 3.29 11.98 -5.08
C VAL A 720 3.84 10.96 -6.10
N GLY A 721 3.73 9.68 -5.78
CA GLY A 721 3.87 8.52 -6.71
C GLY A 721 5.24 8.25 -7.37
N LYS A 722 6.14 9.23 -7.42
CA LYS A 722 7.45 9.14 -8.09
C LYS A 722 8.59 8.65 -7.19
N ASP A 723 8.43 8.61 -5.87
CA ASP A 723 9.49 8.15 -4.96
C ASP A 723 9.83 6.65 -5.14
N ALA A 724 8.94 5.87 -5.76
CA ALA A 724 9.22 4.54 -6.25
C ALA A 724 10.36 4.48 -7.31
N ILE A 725 10.51 5.49 -8.17
CA ILE A 725 11.61 5.57 -9.16
C ILE A 725 12.94 5.69 -8.43
N TYR A 726 13.04 6.67 -7.53
CA TYR A 726 14.20 6.89 -6.69
C TYR A 726 14.61 5.62 -5.90
N MET A 727 13.64 4.96 -5.27
CA MET A 727 13.88 3.74 -4.47
C MET A 727 14.34 2.54 -5.32
N ALA A 728 13.83 2.43 -6.55
CA ALA A 728 14.32 1.46 -7.52
C ALA A 728 15.76 1.78 -7.94
N LEU A 729 16.06 3.05 -8.25
CA LEU A 729 17.40 3.50 -8.66
C LEU A 729 18.47 3.17 -7.61
N ILE A 730 18.29 3.56 -6.34
CA ILE A 730 19.30 3.30 -5.30
C ILE A 730 19.60 1.80 -5.11
N THR A 731 18.59 0.92 -5.18
CA THR A 731 18.80 -0.54 -5.05
C THR A 731 19.41 -1.14 -6.31
N GLY A 732 18.80 -0.89 -7.47
CA GLY A 732 19.21 -1.48 -8.74
C GLY A 732 20.57 -1.01 -9.23
N MET A 733 20.90 0.28 -9.06
CA MET A 733 22.19 0.83 -9.48
C MET A 733 23.34 0.35 -8.59
N SER A 734 23.13 0.20 -7.27
CA SER A 734 24.16 -0.30 -6.36
C SER A 734 24.56 -1.74 -6.68
N ARG A 735 23.57 -2.61 -6.90
CA ARG A 735 23.78 -4.00 -7.34
C ARG A 735 24.38 -4.08 -8.74
N GLY A 736 23.90 -3.24 -9.66
CA GLY A 736 24.43 -3.14 -11.03
C GLY A 736 25.90 -2.73 -11.04
N TYR A 737 26.29 -1.72 -10.26
CA TYR A 737 27.67 -1.27 -10.11
C TYR A 737 28.57 -2.37 -9.54
N ASP A 738 28.17 -2.99 -8.42
CA ASP A 738 28.96 -4.04 -7.76
C ASP A 738 29.25 -5.24 -8.67
N TRP A 739 28.23 -5.71 -9.41
CA TRP A 739 28.33 -6.90 -10.25
C TRP A 739 28.87 -6.64 -11.66
N LEU A 740 28.98 -5.36 -12.07
CA LEU A 740 29.60 -4.94 -13.34
C LEU A 740 30.92 -4.17 -13.12
N TYR A 741 31.45 -4.12 -11.90
CA TYR A 741 32.64 -3.32 -11.54
C TYR A 741 33.83 -3.51 -12.49
N HIS A 742 34.12 -4.77 -12.85
CA HIS A 742 35.21 -5.18 -13.73
C HIS A 742 34.90 -5.02 -15.23
N ALA A 743 33.66 -4.65 -15.59
CA ALA A 743 33.27 -4.30 -16.96
C ALA A 743 33.44 -2.80 -17.27
N LEU A 744 33.73 -1.97 -16.25
CA LEU A 744 33.90 -0.52 -16.36
C LEU A 744 35.38 -0.12 -16.40
N ASN A 745 35.68 0.99 -17.06
CA ASN A 745 36.96 1.70 -16.87
C ASN A 745 36.89 2.68 -15.66
N GLU A 746 37.98 3.42 -15.39
CA GLU A 746 38.07 4.33 -14.24
C GLU A 746 37.17 5.57 -14.39
N GLU A 747 37.08 6.16 -15.58
CA GLU A 747 36.21 7.29 -15.88
C GLU A 747 34.73 6.90 -15.71
N GLU A 748 34.38 5.71 -16.18
CA GLU A 748 33.04 5.12 -16.09
C GLU A 748 32.66 4.76 -14.65
N ARG A 749 33.61 4.21 -13.86
CA ARG A 749 33.41 4.05 -12.40
C ARG A 749 33.16 5.40 -11.75
N SER A 750 33.91 6.45 -12.09
CA SER A 750 33.71 7.80 -11.54
C SER A 750 32.32 8.39 -11.87
N VAL A 751 31.83 8.19 -13.09
CA VAL A 751 30.47 8.61 -13.49
C VAL A 751 29.39 7.89 -12.68
N VAL A 752 29.51 6.58 -12.47
CA VAL A 752 28.53 5.82 -11.68
C VAL A 752 28.64 6.12 -10.17
N LEU A 753 29.86 6.27 -9.64
CA LEU A 753 30.10 6.62 -8.24
C LEU A 753 29.54 8.00 -7.88
N THR A 754 29.65 8.99 -8.77
CA THR A 754 29.03 10.32 -8.57
C THR A 754 27.51 10.18 -8.42
N TYR A 755 26.85 9.50 -9.36
CA TYR A 755 25.40 9.27 -9.33
C TYR A 755 24.93 8.48 -8.09
N LEU A 756 25.71 7.47 -7.67
CA LEU A 756 25.45 6.72 -6.43
C LEU A 756 25.67 7.60 -5.18
N ARG A 757 26.65 8.51 -5.20
CA ARG A 757 26.92 9.43 -4.09
C ARG A 757 25.77 10.42 -3.89
N ASP A 758 25.21 10.93 -4.97
CA ASP A 758 24.04 11.83 -4.92
C ASP A 758 22.81 11.11 -4.37
N LEU A 759 22.53 9.89 -4.83
CA LEU A 759 21.46 9.03 -4.30
C LEU A 759 21.68 8.70 -2.80
N GLY A 760 22.89 8.30 -2.41
CA GLY A 760 23.22 7.95 -1.03
C GLY A 760 23.10 9.14 -0.08
N THR A 761 23.60 10.32 -0.49
CA THR A 761 23.52 11.58 0.26
C THR A 761 22.05 11.97 0.48
N TYR A 762 21.23 11.96 -0.58
CA TYR A 762 19.80 12.23 -0.47
C TYR A 762 19.07 11.25 0.45
N THR A 763 19.42 9.96 0.45
CA THR A 763 18.83 8.99 1.39
C THR A 763 19.19 9.32 2.83
N TYR A 764 20.47 9.61 3.07
CA TYR A 764 20.97 9.93 4.40
C TYR A 764 20.33 11.21 4.94
N ASP A 765 20.31 12.29 4.17
CA ASP A 765 19.75 13.58 4.58
C ASP A 765 18.23 13.48 4.82
N ARG A 766 17.50 12.67 4.02
CA ARG A 766 16.10 12.33 4.27
C ARG A 766 15.89 11.54 5.56
N LEU A 767 16.84 10.69 5.95
CA LEU A 767 16.84 9.99 7.24
C LEU A 767 17.39 10.84 8.41
N ARG A 768 17.96 12.02 8.14
CA ARG A 768 18.39 13.02 9.14
C ARG A 768 17.38 14.15 9.35
N THR A 769 16.39 14.30 8.48
CA THR A 769 15.52 15.50 8.43
C THR A 769 14.03 15.15 8.41
N PRO A 770 13.36 15.01 9.58
CA PRO A 770 13.92 14.98 10.94
C PRO A 770 14.71 13.68 11.24
N PRO A 771 15.51 13.63 12.32
CA PRO A 771 16.35 12.46 12.64
C PRO A 771 15.52 11.19 12.87
N PHE A 772 15.69 10.19 12.00
CA PHE A 772 14.91 8.94 12.02
C PHE A 772 15.07 8.15 13.33
N GLU A 773 16.20 8.26 14.03
CA GLU A 773 16.40 7.64 15.35
C GLU A 773 15.48 8.20 16.44
N SER A 774 14.84 9.34 16.20
CA SER A 774 13.84 9.94 17.10
C SER A 774 12.43 9.99 16.49
N ASN A 775 12.32 10.16 15.17
CA ASN A 775 11.06 10.31 14.43
C ASN A 775 10.89 9.20 13.37
N PRO A 776 10.75 7.91 13.76
CA PRO A 776 10.84 6.79 12.83
C PRO A 776 9.51 6.42 12.13
N TYR A 777 8.38 7.02 12.52
CA TYR A 777 7.03 6.63 12.09
C TYR A 777 6.65 7.12 10.68
N SER A 778 7.52 6.85 9.72
CA SER A 778 7.27 7.00 8.28
C SER A 778 7.71 5.74 7.57
N SER A 779 6.74 4.96 7.08
CA SER A 779 6.95 3.63 6.52
C SER A 779 7.90 3.64 5.32
N HIS A 780 7.77 4.65 4.45
CA HIS A 780 8.71 4.86 3.34
C HIS A 780 10.13 5.14 3.82
N SER A 781 10.33 5.91 4.89
CA SER A 781 11.66 6.09 5.50
C SER A 781 12.17 4.79 6.13
N GLY A 782 11.29 4.01 6.76
CA GLY A 782 11.58 2.69 7.35
C GLY A 782 12.00 1.60 6.35
N ARG A 783 11.82 1.79 5.02
CA ARG A 783 12.42 0.91 4.00
C ARG A 783 13.68 1.48 3.34
N ILE A 784 13.80 2.79 3.09
CA ILE A 784 14.97 3.33 2.36
C ILE A 784 16.30 3.17 3.10
N MET A 785 16.28 3.08 4.44
CA MET A 785 17.47 2.71 5.21
C MET A 785 18.08 1.37 4.73
N GLY A 786 17.24 0.40 4.36
CA GLY A 786 17.67 -0.89 3.84
C GLY A 786 18.34 -0.80 2.47
N PHE A 787 18.03 0.23 1.70
CA PHE A 787 18.65 0.48 0.39
C PHE A 787 19.97 1.25 0.54
N LEU A 788 20.05 2.16 1.52
CA LEU A 788 21.26 2.90 1.85
C LEU A 788 22.38 1.97 2.35
N VAL A 789 22.08 0.92 3.14
CA VAL A 789 23.10 -0.05 3.56
C VAL A 789 23.60 -0.92 2.40
N GLU A 790 22.72 -1.30 1.45
CA GLU A 790 23.16 -2.00 0.23
C GLU A 790 24.12 -1.13 -0.61
N LEU A 791 23.77 0.16 -0.82
CA LEU A 791 24.65 1.12 -1.49
C LEU A 791 25.98 1.27 -0.74
N SER A 792 25.93 1.39 0.58
CA SER A 792 27.12 1.56 1.41
C SER A 792 28.07 0.37 1.36
N ILE A 793 27.53 -0.87 1.30
CA ILE A 793 28.33 -2.09 1.07
C ILE A 793 28.96 -2.05 -0.33
N ALA A 794 28.18 -1.71 -1.36
CA ALA A 794 28.65 -1.66 -2.74
C ALA A 794 29.77 -0.63 -2.98
N THR A 795 29.79 0.49 -2.26
CA THR A 795 30.73 1.61 -2.49
C THR A 795 31.71 1.86 -1.33
N MET A 796 31.87 0.89 -0.42
CA MET A 796 32.73 1.02 0.77
C MET A 796 34.19 1.31 0.38
N GLY A 797 34.76 2.39 0.91
CA GLY A 797 36.13 2.84 0.59
C GLY A 797 36.28 3.65 -0.71
N GLU A 798 35.21 3.78 -1.51
CA GLU A 798 35.22 4.51 -2.79
C GLU A 798 34.40 5.80 -2.72
N ILE A 799 33.23 5.74 -2.06
CA ILE A 799 32.50 6.94 -1.62
C ILE A 799 32.91 7.22 -0.16
N PRO A 800 33.50 8.38 0.17
CA PRO A 800 33.95 8.71 1.53
C PRO A 800 32.85 8.61 2.59
N GLU A 801 31.62 8.97 2.23
CA GLU A 801 30.46 8.95 3.13
C GLU A 801 29.90 7.54 3.39
N ALA A 802 30.22 6.54 2.57
CA ALA A 802 29.63 5.19 2.69
C ALA A 802 29.87 4.53 4.06
N ALA A 803 31.02 4.79 4.68
CA ALA A 803 31.29 4.33 6.05
C ALA A 803 30.31 4.93 7.08
N LYS A 804 29.99 6.22 6.96
CA LYS A 804 29.05 6.94 7.84
C LYS A 804 27.60 6.49 7.61
N TRP A 805 27.23 6.27 6.35
CA TRP A 805 25.91 5.76 5.98
C TRP A 805 25.67 4.33 6.51
N PHE A 806 26.66 3.45 6.36
CA PHE A 806 26.63 2.10 6.94
C PHE A 806 26.49 2.12 8.46
N ASP A 807 27.33 2.91 9.15
CA ASP A 807 27.34 3.00 10.61
C ASP A 807 26.01 3.53 11.19
N TYR A 808 25.39 4.47 10.49
CA TYR A 808 24.10 5.03 10.88
C TYR A 808 22.96 4.01 10.70
N VAL A 809 22.87 3.35 9.54
CA VAL A 809 21.82 2.35 9.29
C VAL A 809 21.95 1.14 10.21
N LEU A 810 23.17 0.66 10.48
CA LEU A 810 23.37 -0.47 11.39
C LEU A 810 22.88 -0.15 12.81
N GLN A 811 23.13 1.08 13.29
CA GLN A 811 22.61 1.56 14.57
C GLN A 811 21.09 1.77 14.56
N ILE A 812 20.47 2.17 13.45
CA ILE A 812 19.00 2.18 13.32
C ILE A 812 18.43 0.76 13.40
N ILE A 813 19.01 -0.22 12.70
CA ILE A 813 18.52 -1.61 12.73
C ILE A 813 18.63 -2.20 14.15
N TYR A 814 19.70 -1.88 14.89
CA TYR A 814 19.81 -2.28 16.29
C TYR A 814 18.88 -1.52 17.24
N ASN A 815 18.94 -0.19 17.27
CA ASN A 815 18.27 0.58 18.33
C ASN A 815 16.77 0.83 18.06
N ILE A 816 16.37 0.88 16.78
CA ILE A 816 15.09 1.46 16.35
C ILE A 816 14.21 0.45 15.62
N TYR A 817 14.76 -0.41 14.76
CA TYR A 817 13.94 -1.24 13.88
C TYR A 817 13.34 -2.49 14.55
N PRO A 818 12.04 -2.79 14.39
CA PRO A 818 11.04 -1.97 13.71
C PRO A 818 10.48 -0.90 14.64
N ALA A 819 10.15 0.27 14.10
CA ALA A 819 9.39 1.28 14.84
C ALA A 819 7.89 0.95 14.92
N TRP A 820 7.39 0.00 14.11
CA TRP A 820 5.99 -0.45 14.10
C TRP A 820 5.77 -1.73 14.96
N GLY A 821 6.68 -2.04 15.89
CA GLY A 821 6.62 -3.24 16.72
C GLY A 821 7.75 -3.32 17.75
N GLY A 822 7.97 -4.50 18.33
CA GLY A 822 9.02 -4.76 19.32
C GLY A 822 9.38 -6.25 19.42
N ALA A 823 10.02 -6.66 20.52
CA ALA A 823 10.54 -8.02 20.70
C ALA A 823 9.47 -9.13 20.68
N ALA A 824 8.19 -8.85 20.95
CA ALA A 824 7.13 -9.86 20.85
C ALA A 824 6.86 -10.31 19.40
N GLY A 825 7.31 -9.52 18.42
CA GLY A 825 7.24 -9.79 17.00
C GLY A 825 6.08 -9.11 16.26
N GLY A 826 5.30 -8.27 16.94
CA GLY A 826 4.13 -7.60 16.36
C GLY A 826 4.45 -6.62 15.23
N TRP A 827 3.45 -6.27 14.42
CA TRP A 827 3.51 -5.21 13.41
C TRP A 827 2.19 -4.42 13.39
N SER A 828 2.22 -3.12 13.68
CA SER A 828 1.00 -2.31 13.88
C SER A 828 0.28 -1.92 12.59
N GLU A 829 0.99 -1.80 11.46
CA GLU A 829 0.42 -1.56 10.11
C GLU A 829 -0.32 -2.78 9.52
N GLY A 830 -0.54 -3.85 10.31
CA GLY A 830 -1.33 -5.00 9.90
C GLY A 830 -0.58 -6.09 9.13
N ALA A 831 -1.22 -7.26 9.03
CA ALA A 831 -0.63 -8.49 8.49
C ALA A 831 -0.40 -8.46 6.96
N HIS A 832 -1.01 -7.51 6.25
CA HIS A 832 -0.74 -7.24 4.83
C HIS A 832 0.63 -6.55 4.67
N TYR A 833 0.80 -5.37 5.25
CA TYR A 833 2.02 -4.57 5.14
C TYR A 833 3.25 -5.26 5.75
N TRP A 834 3.07 -6.03 6.83
CA TRP A 834 4.11 -6.92 7.38
C TRP A 834 4.82 -7.73 6.29
N SER A 835 4.06 -8.34 5.36
CA SER A 835 4.61 -9.24 4.34
C SER A 835 5.56 -8.51 3.39
N SER A 836 5.20 -7.29 3.00
CA SER A 836 6.03 -6.43 2.14
C SER A 836 7.27 -5.93 2.89
N TYR A 837 7.12 -5.39 4.11
CA TYR A 837 8.25 -4.87 4.88
C TYR A 837 9.25 -5.94 5.30
N MET A 838 8.78 -7.16 5.63
CA MET A 838 9.70 -8.29 5.89
C MET A 838 10.47 -8.68 4.63
N ASN A 839 9.85 -8.72 3.45
CA ASN A 839 10.60 -8.98 2.21
C ASN A 839 11.66 -7.90 1.90
N PHE A 840 11.41 -6.63 2.23
CA PHE A 840 12.39 -5.54 2.06
C PHE A 840 13.54 -5.64 3.07
N ILE A 841 13.27 -5.67 4.38
CA ILE A 841 14.36 -5.63 5.39
C ILE A 841 15.22 -6.89 5.37
N LEU A 842 14.65 -8.04 5.00
CA LEU A 842 15.41 -9.28 4.93
C LEU A 842 16.35 -9.32 3.71
N ASP A 843 16.13 -8.53 2.64
CA ASP A 843 17.15 -8.32 1.60
C ASP A 843 18.39 -7.63 2.22
N SER A 844 18.19 -6.56 3.00
CA SER A 844 19.28 -5.84 3.66
C SER A 844 19.99 -6.67 4.74
N ILE A 845 19.27 -7.55 5.46
CA ILE A 845 19.86 -8.44 6.47
C ILE A 845 20.70 -9.55 5.81
N ASP A 846 20.24 -10.12 4.70
CA ASP A 846 21.06 -11.05 3.92
C ASP A 846 22.30 -10.35 3.35
N ALA A 847 22.18 -9.10 2.87
CA ALA A 847 23.30 -8.31 2.39
C ALA A 847 24.37 -8.08 3.48
N VAL A 848 23.96 -7.70 4.69
CA VAL A 848 24.89 -7.50 5.82
C VAL A 848 25.52 -8.82 6.28
N GLU A 849 24.76 -9.92 6.42
CA GLU A 849 25.35 -11.21 6.82
C GLU A 849 26.36 -11.71 5.78
N LEU A 850 26.07 -11.57 4.48
CA LEU A 850 26.97 -12.03 3.42
C LEU A 850 28.23 -11.16 3.26
N ALA A 851 28.13 -9.85 3.54
CA ALA A 851 29.26 -8.93 3.43
C ALA A 851 30.13 -8.84 4.71
N THR A 852 29.60 -9.24 5.87
CA THR A 852 30.26 -9.00 7.19
C THR A 852 30.24 -10.19 8.17
N GLY A 853 29.41 -11.21 7.91
CA GLY A 853 29.15 -12.31 8.85
C GLY A 853 28.18 -11.97 9.99
N VAL A 854 27.71 -10.72 10.12
CA VAL A 854 26.86 -10.28 11.24
C VAL A 854 25.39 -10.68 11.06
N LYS A 855 24.82 -11.33 12.10
CA LYS A 855 23.56 -12.08 12.02
C LYS A 855 22.39 -11.30 12.63
N LEU A 856 22.02 -10.17 12.01
CA LEU A 856 21.01 -9.24 12.55
C LEU A 856 19.63 -9.88 12.83
N TYR A 857 19.29 -10.97 12.15
CA TYR A 857 18.08 -11.78 12.42
C TYR A 857 18.07 -12.46 13.80
N GLN A 858 19.17 -12.42 14.56
CA GLN A 858 19.22 -12.89 15.96
C GLN A 858 18.46 -11.97 16.92
N LYS A 859 18.20 -10.71 16.55
CA LYS A 859 17.39 -9.77 17.34
C LYS A 859 15.97 -10.34 17.56
N PRO A 860 15.39 -10.28 18.78
CA PRO A 860 14.16 -11.01 19.11
C PRO A 860 12.98 -10.77 18.16
N PHE A 861 12.80 -9.54 17.66
CA PHE A 861 11.77 -9.24 16.66
C PHE A 861 11.80 -10.22 15.47
N PHE A 862 12.95 -10.40 14.79
CA PHE A 862 13.03 -11.28 13.61
C PHE A 862 12.82 -12.76 13.97
N ARG A 863 13.22 -13.17 15.18
CA ARG A 863 12.97 -14.53 15.70
C ARG A 863 11.49 -14.78 15.97
N ASN A 864 10.75 -13.75 16.37
CA ASN A 864 9.37 -13.85 16.84
C ASN A 864 8.30 -13.41 15.82
N THR A 865 8.64 -12.58 14.84
CA THR A 865 7.63 -11.93 13.97
C THR A 865 6.91 -12.88 13.01
N GLY A 866 7.47 -14.05 12.71
CA GLY A 866 6.72 -15.12 12.04
C GLY A 866 5.54 -15.64 12.88
N TYR A 867 5.58 -15.54 14.22
CA TYR A 867 4.43 -15.85 15.06
C TYR A 867 3.34 -14.79 14.96
N TYR A 868 3.67 -13.50 14.77
CA TYR A 868 2.65 -12.48 14.50
C TYR A 868 1.82 -12.85 13.27
N LYS A 869 2.47 -13.23 12.16
CA LYS A 869 1.76 -13.70 10.96
C LYS A 869 0.98 -15.00 11.19
N LEU A 870 1.55 -15.97 11.91
CA LEU A 870 0.91 -17.27 12.19
C LEU A 870 -0.37 -17.14 13.02
N TYR A 871 -0.37 -16.31 14.06
CA TYR A 871 -1.53 -16.10 14.95
C TYR A 871 -2.54 -15.09 14.39
N THR A 872 -2.10 -14.01 13.72
CA THR A 872 -3.03 -12.97 13.25
C THR A 872 -3.62 -13.22 11.86
N HIS A 873 -2.97 -14.05 11.04
CA HIS A 873 -3.49 -14.47 9.74
C HIS A 873 -3.23 -15.97 9.53
N PRO A 874 -3.81 -16.86 10.37
CA PRO A 874 -3.76 -18.30 10.16
C PRO A 874 -4.40 -18.71 8.83
N PRO A 875 -4.18 -19.95 8.35
CA PRO A 875 -4.81 -20.41 7.12
C PRO A 875 -6.34 -20.36 7.23
N LEU A 876 -7.04 -20.15 6.10
CA LEU A 876 -8.49 -20.01 6.01
C LEU A 876 -9.10 -18.78 6.73
N THR A 877 -8.31 -17.82 7.21
CA THR A 877 -8.79 -16.48 7.57
C THR A 877 -8.30 -15.44 6.57
N GLY A 878 -8.87 -14.24 6.61
CA GLY A 878 -8.29 -13.06 5.93
C GLY A 878 -7.51 -12.18 6.90
N VAL A 879 -6.94 -11.08 6.40
CA VAL A 879 -6.34 -10.01 7.22
C VAL A 879 -7.41 -9.41 8.15
N PRO A 880 -7.20 -9.36 9.48
CA PRO A 880 -8.20 -8.92 10.46
C PRO A 880 -8.20 -7.42 10.71
N PHE A 881 -7.04 -6.76 10.68
CA PHE A 881 -6.85 -5.36 11.07
C PHE A 881 -5.81 -4.67 10.16
N GLY A 882 -5.99 -3.37 9.97
CA GLY A 882 -5.18 -2.56 9.06
C GLY A 882 -5.49 -2.80 7.58
N ASP A 883 -4.79 -2.08 6.70
CA ASP A 883 -5.03 -2.10 5.26
C ASP A 883 -4.94 -3.51 4.65
N GLY A 884 -5.76 -3.77 3.63
CA GLY A 884 -5.87 -5.10 3.01
C GLY A 884 -6.81 -6.08 3.72
N LEU A 885 -7.76 -5.59 4.53
CA LEU A 885 -8.78 -6.39 5.23
C LEU A 885 -9.39 -7.51 4.35
N GLY A 886 -9.58 -8.67 4.96
CA GLY A 886 -10.21 -9.83 4.33
C GLY A 886 -9.39 -10.53 3.23
N THR A 887 -8.24 -9.99 2.79
CA THR A 887 -7.37 -10.66 1.82
C THR A 887 -6.75 -11.94 2.40
N GLU A 888 -6.59 -12.97 1.57
CA GLU A 888 -6.01 -14.27 1.95
C GLU A 888 -4.47 -14.25 2.03
N VAL A 889 -3.86 -15.37 2.44
CA VAL A 889 -2.39 -15.51 2.55
C VAL A 889 -1.72 -15.57 1.18
N ASP A 890 -1.07 -14.47 0.80
CA ASP A 890 -0.47 -14.28 -0.52
C ASP A 890 0.96 -14.88 -0.68
N ASN A 891 1.54 -14.72 -1.87
CA ASN A 891 2.91 -15.17 -2.16
C ASN A 891 3.99 -14.39 -1.40
N SER A 892 3.81 -13.09 -1.15
CA SER A 892 4.70 -12.25 -0.34
C SER A 892 4.75 -12.76 1.11
N SER A 893 3.60 -13.06 1.70
CA SER A 893 3.44 -13.68 3.02
C SER A 893 4.24 -14.98 3.13
N ARG A 894 4.09 -15.87 2.13
CA ARG A 894 4.77 -17.17 2.11
C ARG A 894 6.28 -17.07 1.82
N ALA A 895 6.71 -16.08 1.05
CA ALA A 895 8.12 -15.76 0.85
C ALA A 895 8.78 -15.25 2.15
N ALA A 896 8.14 -14.33 2.86
CA ALA A 896 8.61 -13.82 4.15
C ALA A 896 8.72 -14.95 5.19
N MET A 897 7.66 -15.76 5.35
CA MET A 897 7.65 -16.89 6.28
C MET A 897 8.71 -17.94 5.95
N SER A 898 8.91 -18.28 4.66
CA SER A 898 9.94 -19.24 4.26
C SER A 898 11.36 -18.69 4.52
N ARG A 899 11.60 -17.39 4.32
CA ARG A 899 12.90 -16.77 4.59
C ARG A 899 13.18 -16.67 6.08
N LEU A 900 12.19 -16.28 6.89
CA LEU A 900 12.28 -16.31 8.36
C LEU A 900 12.52 -17.73 8.88
N ALA A 901 11.87 -18.75 8.32
CA ALA A 901 12.12 -20.16 8.67
C ALA A 901 13.59 -20.57 8.43
N ALA A 902 14.15 -20.23 7.27
CA ALA A 902 15.52 -20.56 6.90
C ALA A 902 16.58 -19.79 7.73
N LEU A 903 16.32 -18.52 8.08
CA LEU A 903 17.22 -17.71 8.91
C LEU A 903 17.19 -18.14 10.38
N THR A 904 16.00 -18.39 10.94
CA THR A 904 15.81 -18.67 12.37
C THR A 904 15.86 -20.15 12.75
N GLY A 905 15.84 -21.05 11.77
CA GLY A 905 15.69 -22.50 11.99
C GLY A 905 14.28 -22.93 12.42
N ASN A 906 13.29 -22.03 12.36
CA ASN A 906 11.96 -22.29 12.91
C ASN A 906 11.06 -23.10 11.96
N GLY A 907 10.89 -24.39 12.27
CA GLY A 907 10.01 -25.32 11.54
C GLY A 907 8.52 -24.95 11.52
N HIS A 908 8.03 -24.14 12.46
CA HIS A 908 6.64 -23.65 12.44
C HIS A 908 6.40 -22.67 11.29
N PHE A 909 7.41 -21.88 10.93
CA PHE A 909 7.31 -20.95 9.81
C PHE A 909 7.34 -21.69 8.46
N THR A 910 8.11 -22.79 8.35
CA THR A 910 8.00 -23.75 7.22
C THR A 910 6.61 -24.38 7.17
N TRP A 911 6.08 -24.85 8.30
CA TRP A 911 4.75 -25.48 8.35
C TRP A 911 3.65 -24.51 7.89
N TYR A 912 3.68 -23.26 8.35
CA TYR A 912 2.72 -22.24 7.95
C TYR A 912 2.76 -22.02 6.43
N ALA A 913 3.95 -21.86 5.84
CA ALA A 913 4.10 -21.71 4.39
C ALA A 913 3.55 -22.92 3.63
N VAL A 914 3.76 -24.15 4.14
CA VAL A 914 3.19 -25.37 3.55
C VAL A 914 1.66 -25.40 3.66
N LYS A 915 1.07 -25.21 4.85
CA LYS A 915 -0.38 -25.28 5.09
C LYS A 915 -1.16 -24.14 4.40
N THR A 916 -0.49 -23.01 4.08
CA THR A 916 -1.06 -21.89 3.30
C THR A 916 -0.86 -22.01 1.78
N GLY A 917 -0.53 -23.21 1.27
CA GLY A 917 -0.48 -23.50 -0.18
C GLY A 917 0.92 -23.73 -0.75
N GLY A 918 1.93 -23.96 0.10
CA GLY A 918 3.28 -24.37 -0.29
C GLY A 918 4.35 -23.31 -0.06
N VAL A 919 5.60 -23.77 0.07
CA VAL A 919 6.79 -22.91 0.18
C VAL A 919 6.92 -22.02 -1.04
N VAL A 920 7.07 -20.71 -0.81
CA VAL A 920 7.43 -19.73 -1.83
C VAL A 920 8.82 -19.21 -1.48
N ARG A 921 9.74 -19.18 -2.45
CA ARG A 921 11.05 -18.54 -2.28
C ARG A 921 10.96 -17.06 -2.61
N ARG A 922 11.89 -16.25 -2.09
CA ARG A 922 12.07 -14.85 -2.52
C ARG A 922 12.26 -14.83 -4.05
N GLY A 923 11.52 -13.97 -4.75
CA GLY A 923 11.59 -13.87 -6.22
C GLY A 923 12.81 -13.11 -6.71
N GLY A 924 13.13 -13.28 -8.00
CA GLY A 924 14.20 -12.54 -8.68
C GLY A 924 15.62 -12.93 -8.23
N ILE A 925 16.59 -12.12 -8.64
CA ILE A 925 18.02 -12.46 -8.49
C ILE A 925 18.46 -12.65 -7.04
N VAL A 926 18.01 -11.78 -6.12
CA VAL A 926 18.39 -11.85 -4.70
C VAL A 926 17.95 -13.18 -4.11
N GLY A 927 16.73 -13.63 -4.39
CA GLY A 927 16.22 -14.91 -3.91
C GLY A 927 17.01 -16.13 -4.39
N LEU A 928 17.62 -16.07 -5.57
CA LEU A 928 18.52 -17.10 -6.06
C LEU A 928 19.88 -17.09 -5.34
N LEU A 929 20.41 -15.89 -5.08
CA LEU A 929 21.69 -15.69 -4.38
C LEU A 929 21.61 -16.11 -2.90
N VAL A 930 20.53 -15.71 -2.21
CA VAL A 930 20.35 -15.91 -0.76
C VAL A 930 19.59 -17.20 -0.40
N ASP A 931 19.36 -18.13 -1.35
CA ASP A 931 18.58 -19.34 -1.06
C ASP A 931 19.27 -20.24 -0.02
N ARG A 932 18.49 -20.66 0.97
CA ARG A 932 18.94 -21.43 2.15
C ARG A 932 18.05 -22.67 2.33
N PRO A 933 18.58 -23.80 2.86
CA PRO A 933 17.76 -24.95 3.22
C PRO A 933 16.71 -24.56 4.27
N LEU A 934 15.52 -25.16 4.19
CA LEU A 934 14.46 -24.94 5.17
C LEU A 934 14.54 -25.97 6.30
N PRO A 935 14.23 -25.58 7.55
CA PRO A 935 14.00 -26.55 8.62
C PRO A 935 12.72 -27.37 8.30
N PRO A 936 12.63 -28.64 8.72
CA PRO A 936 11.44 -29.46 8.53
C PRO A 936 10.17 -28.77 9.05
N ALA A 937 9.04 -28.96 8.35
CA ALA A 937 7.74 -28.43 8.76
C ALA A 937 7.31 -29.04 10.11
N LYS A 938 7.18 -28.20 11.14
CA LYS A 938 6.72 -28.58 12.48
C LYS A 938 5.33 -27.98 12.74
N PRO A 939 4.27 -28.79 12.88
CA PRO A 939 2.95 -28.29 13.27
C PRO A 939 3.00 -27.49 14.57
N PRO A 940 2.17 -26.44 14.74
CA PRO A 940 2.13 -25.60 15.95
C PRO A 940 1.41 -26.25 17.13
N SER A 941 1.48 -27.58 17.28
CA SER A 941 0.77 -28.34 18.33
C SER A 941 1.34 -28.15 19.74
N ASP A 942 2.54 -27.60 19.85
CA ASP A 942 3.21 -27.26 21.12
C ASP A 942 3.30 -25.74 21.36
N LEU A 943 2.57 -24.93 20.57
CA LEU A 943 2.46 -23.49 20.80
C LEU A 943 1.20 -23.16 21.64
N PRO A 944 1.25 -22.18 22.56
CA PRO A 944 0.08 -21.75 23.33
C PRO A 944 -1.08 -21.33 22.42
N LEU A 945 -2.31 -21.69 22.80
CA LEU A 945 -3.50 -21.41 21.98
C LEU A 945 -3.94 -19.93 22.01
N ALA A 946 -3.33 -19.09 22.84
CA ALA A 946 -3.49 -17.65 22.79
C ALA A 946 -2.13 -16.93 22.89
N ARG A 947 -2.05 -15.73 22.30
CA ARG A 947 -0.83 -14.91 22.29
C ARG A 947 -1.15 -13.42 22.29
N HIS A 948 -0.49 -12.69 23.19
CA HIS A 948 -0.48 -11.25 23.26
C HIS A 948 0.77 -10.67 22.58
N PHE A 949 0.60 -9.58 21.83
CA PHE A 949 1.67 -8.77 21.25
C PHE A 949 1.62 -7.37 21.88
N PRO A 950 2.21 -7.17 23.08
CA PRO A 950 2.06 -5.95 23.87
C PRO A 950 2.50 -4.70 23.10
N ASP A 951 3.62 -4.79 22.37
CA ASP A 951 4.21 -3.72 21.59
C ASP A 951 3.19 -3.03 20.65
N ILE A 952 2.20 -3.77 20.15
CA ILE A 952 1.16 -3.31 19.21
C ILE A 952 -0.25 -3.35 19.79
N GLY A 953 -0.44 -3.79 21.04
CA GLY A 953 -1.75 -3.92 21.69
C GLY A 953 -2.73 -4.83 20.95
N LEU A 954 -2.31 -6.07 20.65
CA LEU A 954 -3.15 -7.07 19.97
C LEU A 954 -3.09 -8.43 20.67
N VAL A 955 -4.23 -9.06 20.89
CA VAL A 955 -4.38 -10.43 21.39
C VAL A 955 -5.04 -11.31 20.35
N ALA A 956 -4.50 -12.51 20.12
CA ALA A 956 -5.08 -13.55 19.28
C ALA A 956 -5.33 -14.82 20.11
N MET A 957 -6.51 -15.43 19.93
CA MET A 957 -7.01 -16.60 20.65
C MET A 957 -7.54 -17.63 19.65
N HIS A 958 -7.18 -18.91 19.83
CA HIS A 958 -7.50 -19.99 18.90
C HIS A 958 -8.03 -21.23 19.63
N THR A 959 -8.77 -22.10 18.94
CA THR A 959 -9.06 -23.47 19.41
C THR A 959 -8.12 -24.51 18.82
N ASP A 960 -7.65 -24.31 17.58
CA ASP A 960 -6.82 -25.30 16.88
C ASP A 960 -5.87 -24.61 15.88
N LEU A 961 -4.60 -24.44 16.27
CA LEU A 961 -3.58 -23.89 15.38
C LEU A 961 -3.13 -24.85 14.26
N VAL A 962 -3.48 -26.14 14.34
CA VAL A 962 -2.99 -27.21 13.44
C VAL A 962 -4.00 -27.53 12.33
N ASN A 963 -5.29 -27.51 12.65
CA ASN A 963 -6.39 -27.78 11.73
C ASN A 963 -7.29 -26.54 11.60
N PRO A 964 -6.96 -25.58 10.72
CA PRO A 964 -7.77 -24.41 10.35
C PRO A 964 -9.26 -24.68 10.12
N GLU A 965 -9.58 -25.82 9.52
CA GLU A 965 -10.92 -26.36 9.30
C GLU A 965 -11.72 -26.68 10.59
N ASN A 966 -11.05 -26.65 11.74
CA ASN A 966 -11.59 -26.80 13.10
C ASN A 966 -11.39 -25.53 13.96
N ASN A 967 -10.59 -24.57 13.50
CA ASN A 967 -10.18 -23.44 14.31
C ASN A 967 -11.30 -22.40 14.46
N ILE A 968 -11.53 -21.96 15.69
CA ILE A 968 -12.19 -20.69 16.00
C ILE A 968 -11.07 -19.72 16.36
N SER A 969 -10.87 -18.73 15.50
CA SER A 969 -9.85 -17.69 15.62
C SER A 969 -10.51 -16.37 16.01
N PHE A 970 -10.33 -15.97 17.26
CA PHE A 970 -10.77 -14.68 17.79
C PHE A 970 -9.57 -13.75 17.97
N GLN A 971 -9.69 -12.49 17.59
CA GLN A 971 -8.64 -11.48 17.75
C GLN A 971 -9.23 -10.18 18.28
N PHE A 972 -8.47 -9.49 19.12
CA PHE A 972 -8.85 -8.26 19.79
C PHE A 972 -7.72 -7.23 19.72
N ARG A 973 -8.06 -5.98 19.39
CA ARG A 973 -7.09 -4.89 19.21
C ARG A 973 -7.43 -3.70 20.10
N SER A 974 -6.44 -3.19 20.82
CA SER A 974 -6.46 -1.88 21.48
C SER A 974 -5.02 -1.38 21.61
N SER A 975 -4.63 -0.47 20.72
CA SER A 975 -3.27 -0.31 20.21
C SER A 975 -2.63 1.04 20.57
N PRO A 976 -1.38 1.08 21.08
CA PRO A 976 -0.70 2.33 21.44
C PRO A 976 -0.30 3.19 20.22
N TYR A 977 -0.45 2.67 19.00
CA TYR A 977 -0.28 3.41 17.74
C TYR A 977 -1.55 4.15 17.29
N GLY A 978 -2.69 3.92 17.94
CA GLY A 978 -3.98 4.42 17.48
C GLY A 978 -4.27 4.05 16.02
N SER A 979 -4.69 5.03 15.23
CA SER A 979 -5.16 4.87 13.85
C SER A 979 -4.18 5.39 12.78
N ILE A 980 -2.89 5.52 13.12
CA ILE A 980 -1.86 6.09 12.24
C ILE A 980 -1.44 5.15 11.10
N SER A 981 -0.93 5.73 10.00
CA SER A 981 -0.39 5.00 8.85
C SER A 981 -1.45 4.05 8.25
N HIS A 982 -1.17 2.75 8.20
CA HIS A 982 -2.07 1.69 7.74
C HIS A 982 -2.87 1.02 8.89
N SER A 983 -2.99 1.69 10.04
CA SER A 983 -3.94 1.33 11.11
C SER A 983 -5.29 2.01 10.91
N HIS A 984 -6.35 1.47 11.50
CA HIS A 984 -7.71 2.03 11.40
C HIS A 984 -8.16 2.62 12.75
N ALA A 985 -9.32 3.28 12.76
CA ALA A 985 -9.99 3.74 13.97
C ALA A 985 -10.68 2.55 14.67
N ASP A 986 -9.88 1.55 15.06
CA ASP A 986 -10.28 0.18 15.40
C ASP A 986 -9.94 -0.25 16.85
N GLN A 987 -9.80 0.69 17.78
CA GLN A 987 -9.50 0.41 19.18
C GLN A 987 -10.70 -0.26 19.89
N ASN A 988 -10.41 -1.19 20.79
CA ASN A 988 -11.35 -2.14 21.40
C ASN A 988 -12.20 -2.94 20.37
N SER A 989 -11.79 -3.05 19.11
CA SER A 989 -12.51 -3.90 18.14
C SER A 989 -12.05 -5.36 18.18
N PHE A 990 -12.94 -6.25 17.74
CA PHE A 990 -12.66 -7.69 17.63
C PHE A 990 -12.98 -8.26 16.24
N VAL A 991 -12.42 -9.43 15.95
CA VAL A 991 -12.66 -10.24 14.74
C VAL A 991 -12.77 -11.71 15.14
N LEU A 992 -13.76 -12.43 14.59
CA LEU A 992 -14.03 -13.84 14.84
C LEU A 992 -14.22 -14.59 13.51
N TYR A 993 -13.25 -15.44 13.18
CA TYR A 993 -13.39 -16.47 12.15
C TYR A 993 -13.65 -17.83 12.80
N ALA A 994 -14.62 -18.60 12.31
CA ALA A 994 -14.90 -19.95 12.82
C ALA A 994 -14.93 -20.97 11.69
N TYR A 995 -14.17 -22.05 11.82
CA TYR A 995 -14.03 -23.13 10.83
C TYR A 995 -13.57 -22.65 9.44
N GLY A 996 -12.90 -21.49 9.40
CA GLY A 996 -12.46 -20.77 8.21
C GLY A 996 -13.48 -19.81 7.58
N ASP A 997 -14.59 -19.50 8.26
CA ASP A 997 -15.60 -18.53 7.80
C ASP A 997 -15.55 -17.25 8.64
N GLY A 998 -15.58 -16.07 8.00
CA GLY A 998 -15.57 -14.76 8.69
C GLY A 998 -16.95 -14.37 9.19
N LEU A 999 -17.25 -14.67 10.47
CA LEU A 999 -18.57 -14.47 11.07
C LEU A 999 -18.68 -13.16 11.85
N ALA A 1000 -17.57 -12.65 12.38
CA ALA A 1000 -17.43 -11.25 12.79
C ALA A 1000 -16.14 -10.69 12.17
N ILE A 1001 -16.23 -9.72 11.26
CA ILE A 1001 -15.09 -9.17 10.51
C ILE A 1001 -14.94 -7.67 10.75
N SER A 1002 -13.73 -7.15 10.57
CA SER A 1002 -13.57 -5.73 10.24
C SER A 1002 -14.03 -5.54 8.80
N SER A 1003 -15.01 -4.65 8.59
CA SER A 1003 -15.64 -4.47 7.29
C SER A 1003 -14.95 -3.39 6.43
N GLY A 1004 -15.29 -3.40 5.15
CA GLY A 1004 -14.70 -2.54 4.11
C GLY A 1004 -13.73 -3.28 3.20
N TYR A 1005 -13.11 -2.52 2.29
CA TYR A 1005 -12.19 -3.01 1.25
C TYR A 1005 -11.04 -2.03 1.01
N TYR A 1006 -9.92 -2.56 0.50
CA TYR A 1006 -8.70 -1.80 0.20
C TYR A 1006 -8.37 -1.83 -1.30
N PRO A 1007 -8.94 -0.94 -2.12
CA PRO A 1007 -8.57 -0.83 -3.53
C PRO A 1007 -7.31 0.03 -3.71
N TRP A 1008 -7.19 1.15 -2.98
CA TRP A 1008 -5.95 1.90 -2.79
C TRP A 1008 -6.00 2.76 -1.53
N SER A 1009 -4.83 3.11 -0.97
CA SER A 1009 -4.71 4.04 0.15
C SER A 1009 -5.44 5.35 -0.13
N GLN A 1010 -6.33 5.73 0.79
CA GLN A 1010 -7.11 6.97 0.78
C GLN A 1010 -8.11 7.10 -0.39
N SER A 1011 -8.57 5.98 -0.96
CA SER A 1011 -9.79 5.99 -1.79
C SER A 1011 -11.00 6.51 -0.98
N PRO A 1012 -12.06 7.05 -1.62
CA PRO A 1012 -13.31 7.40 -0.95
C PRO A 1012 -13.84 6.34 0.03
N HIS A 1013 -13.90 5.07 -0.38
CA HIS A 1013 -14.32 3.95 0.48
C HIS A 1013 -13.30 3.59 1.55
N HIS A 1014 -12.00 3.74 1.28
CA HIS A 1014 -10.96 3.56 2.28
C HIS A 1014 -11.13 4.58 3.42
N SER A 1015 -11.19 5.86 3.07
CA SER A 1015 -11.22 6.99 4.00
C SER A 1015 -12.55 7.12 4.76
N ALA A 1016 -13.69 6.88 4.10
CA ALA A 1016 -15.02 7.11 4.67
C ALA A 1016 -15.73 5.84 5.17
N TRP A 1017 -15.23 4.64 4.87
CA TRP A 1017 -15.72 3.39 5.48
C TRP A 1017 -14.60 2.59 6.15
N THR A 1018 -13.62 2.12 5.39
CA THR A 1018 -12.68 1.08 5.83
C THR A 1018 -11.81 1.53 7.00
N ASN A 1019 -11.45 2.81 7.08
CA ASN A 1019 -10.64 3.32 8.19
C ASN A 1019 -11.48 3.73 9.41
N GLN A 1020 -12.80 3.83 9.27
CA GLN A 1020 -13.70 4.41 10.27
C GLN A 1020 -14.18 3.37 11.30
N THR A 1021 -14.42 3.81 12.53
CA THR A 1021 -14.94 2.96 13.63
C THR A 1021 -16.29 2.32 13.30
N LEU A 1022 -17.11 3.00 12.49
CA LEU A 1022 -18.41 2.50 12.00
C LEU A 1022 -18.33 1.19 11.19
N SER A 1023 -17.12 0.78 10.78
CA SER A 1023 -16.86 -0.46 10.03
C SER A 1023 -16.33 -1.62 10.90
N LYS A 1024 -16.19 -1.41 12.22
CA LYS A 1024 -15.50 -2.30 13.15
C LYS A 1024 -16.46 -2.82 14.23
N ASN A 1025 -16.23 -4.04 14.72
CA ASN A 1025 -17.03 -4.63 15.80
C ASN A 1025 -16.67 -3.98 17.16
N THR A 1026 -17.10 -2.75 17.39
CA THR A 1026 -16.86 -1.92 18.58
C THR A 1026 -18.05 -0.97 18.79
N LEU A 1027 -17.88 0.07 19.61
CA LEU A 1027 -18.92 1.04 19.91
C LEU A 1027 -18.75 2.35 19.13
N LEU A 1028 -19.87 3.00 18.79
CA LEU A 1028 -19.94 4.45 18.57
C LEU A 1028 -20.58 5.10 19.80
N ILE A 1029 -20.19 6.33 20.11
CA ILE A 1029 -20.65 7.08 21.29
C ILE A 1029 -21.29 8.39 20.79
N ASN A 1030 -22.56 8.59 21.10
CA ASN A 1030 -23.43 9.59 20.47
C ASN A 1030 -23.50 9.51 18.93
N GLY A 1031 -23.16 8.35 18.35
CA GLY A 1031 -23.02 8.13 16.91
C GLY A 1031 -21.61 8.42 16.36
N GLU A 1032 -20.73 9.02 17.16
CA GLU A 1032 -19.36 9.37 16.80
C GLU A 1032 -18.36 8.23 17.04
N GLY A 1033 -17.29 8.23 16.24
CA GLY A 1033 -16.25 7.21 16.25
C GLY A 1033 -14.95 7.65 16.93
N GLN A 1034 -13.89 6.93 16.60
CA GLN A 1034 -12.52 7.24 16.97
C GLN A 1034 -11.83 8.03 15.86
N ALA A 1035 -10.88 8.90 16.21
CA ALA A 1035 -10.18 9.71 15.21
C ALA A 1035 -9.35 8.82 14.26
N THR A 1036 -9.37 9.11 12.96
CA THR A 1036 -8.61 8.40 11.91
C THR A 1036 -7.26 9.04 11.63
N PHE A 1037 -6.31 8.27 11.09
CA PHE A 1037 -4.94 8.70 10.75
C PHE A 1037 -4.19 9.39 11.91
N ASN A 1038 -4.54 9.06 13.15
CA ASN A 1038 -4.11 9.77 14.35
C ASN A 1038 -3.43 8.81 15.34
N MET A 1039 -2.15 9.07 15.64
CA MET A 1039 -1.39 8.27 16.60
C MET A 1039 -1.72 8.62 18.06
N ASP A 1040 -2.36 9.76 18.34
CA ASP A 1040 -2.87 10.09 19.67
C ASP A 1040 -4.22 9.45 19.98
N ALA A 1041 -4.89 8.84 19.01
CA ALA A 1041 -6.14 8.08 19.18
C ALA A 1041 -5.89 6.69 19.79
N LYS A 1042 -5.17 6.64 20.92
CA LYS A 1042 -4.54 5.43 21.46
C LYS A 1042 -5.54 4.50 22.15
N GLY A 1043 -5.35 3.21 21.92
CA GLY A 1043 -5.84 2.14 22.80
C GLY A 1043 -4.70 1.50 23.58
N ARG A 1044 -5.03 0.57 24.49
CA ARG A 1044 -4.05 -0.33 25.13
C ARG A 1044 -4.72 -1.62 25.62
N ILE A 1045 -3.96 -2.71 25.66
CA ILE A 1045 -4.33 -3.90 26.45
C ILE A 1045 -3.87 -3.67 27.89
N GLU A 1046 -4.78 -3.75 28.87
CA GLU A 1046 -4.47 -3.51 30.29
C GLU A 1046 -4.14 -4.78 31.07
N ASN A 1047 -4.67 -5.94 30.65
CA ASN A 1047 -4.29 -7.27 31.16
C ASN A 1047 -4.58 -8.36 30.10
N PHE A 1048 -3.82 -9.45 30.13
CA PHE A 1048 -4.00 -10.68 29.34
C PHE A 1048 -3.65 -11.92 30.18
N ILE A 1049 -4.53 -12.92 30.20
CA ILE A 1049 -4.36 -14.20 30.89
C ILE A 1049 -4.70 -15.33 29.92
N HIS A 1050 -3.89 -16.40 29.93
CA HIS A 1050 -4.11 -17.61 29.14
C HIS A 1050 -4.06 -18.84 30.07
N THR A 1051 -5.04 -19.72 29.95
CA THR A 1051 -5.11 -21.02 30.64
C THR A 1051 -5.64 -22.11 29.70
N GLU A 1052 -5.57 -23.38 30.12
CA GLU A 1052 -6.18 -24.49 29.38
C GLU A 1052 -7.71 -24.40 29.28
N ALA A 1053 -8.37 -23.78 30.26
CA ALA A 1053 -9.82 -23.69 30.35
C ALA A 1053 -10.40 -22.41 29.73
N TYR A 1054 -9.70 -21.28 29.89
CA TYR A 1054 -10.14 -19.98 29.40
C TYR A 1054 -8.98 -19.03 29.06
N ASP A 1055 -9.28 -18.06 28.19
CA ASP A 1055 -8.45 -16.86 28.03
C ASP A 1055 -9.22 -15.63 28.56
N TYR A 1056 -8.48 -14.60 28.98
CA TYR A 1056 -9.02 -13.29 29.34
C TYR A 1056 -8.14 -12.17 28.77
N THR A 1057 -8.75 -11.10 28.30
CA THR A 1057 -8.05 -9.84 28.01
C THR A 1057 -8.97 -8.66 28.26
N VAL A 1058 -8.40 -7.51 28.59
CA VAL A 1058 -9.14 -6.23 28.69
C VAL A 1058 -8.38 -5.14 27.94
N GLY A 1059 -9.12 -4.32 27.17
CA GLY A 1059 -8.59 -3.18 26.45
C GLY A 1059 -9.28 -1.88 26.84
N GLN A 1060 -8.53 -0.78 26.86
CA GLN A 1060 -9.00 0.57 27.15
C GLN A 1060 -8.85 1.45 25.90
N ALA A 1061 -9.92 2.13 25.49
CA ALA A 1061 -9.96 2.91 24.24
C ALA A 1061 -10.54 4.33 24.37
N ALA A 1062 -10.81 4.85 25.58
CA ALA A 1062 -11.39 6.19 25.77
C ALA A 1062 -10.64 7.31 25.00
N GLN A 1063 -9.31 7.31 25.06
CA GLN A 1063 -8.44 8.27 24.36
C GLN A 1063 -8.58 8.25 22.83
N ALA A 1064 -9.15 7.19 22.23
CA ALA A 1064 -9.33 7.10 20.80
C ALA A 1064 -10.52 7.92 20.25
N TYR A 1065 -11.53 8.21 21.07
CA TYR A 1065 -12.79 8.82 20.63
C TYR A 1065 -12.69 10.32 20.37
N THR A 1066 -13.45 10.81 19.38
CA THR A 1066 -13.57 12.25 19.08
C THR A 1066 -14.47 12.97 20.09
N THR A 1067 -15.46 12.26 20.63
CA THR A 1067 -16.26 12.68 21.79
C THR A 1067 -15.50 12.40 23.09
N GLN A 1068 -15.67 13.24 24.11
CA GLN A 1068 -15.05 13.01 25.42
C GLN A 1068 -15.61 11.75 26.09
N VAL A 1069 -14.71 10.86 26.49
CA VAL A 1069 -14.98 9.60 27.19
C VAL A 1069 -14.02 9.50 28.36
N ASP A 1070 -14.52 9.19 29.55
CA ASP A 1070 -13.68 9.10 30.76
C ASP A 1070 -13.07 7.69 30.90
N SER A 1071 -13.81 6.66 30.49
CA SER A 1071 -13.33 5.29 30.33
C SER A 1071 -14.15 4.54 29.28
N TYR A 1072 -13.50 3.71 28.46
CA TYR A 1072 -14.15 2.64 27.72
C TYR A 1072 -13.28 1.40 27.83
N ARG A 1073 -13.64 0.53 28.78
CA ARG A 1073 -13.04 -0.80 28.91
C ARG A 1073 -13.90 -1.82 28.18
N ARG A 1074 -13.26 -2.62 27.33
CA ARG A 1074 -13.82 -3.86 26.78
C ARG A 1074 -13.07 -5.04 27.35
N HIS A 1075 -13.76 -5.86 28.13
CA HIS A 1075 -13.29 -7.13 28.66
C HIS A 1075 -13.73 -8.26 27.72
N ILE A 1076 -12.84 -9.21 27.44
CA ILE A 1076 -13.11 -10.43 26.67
C ILE A 1076 -12.77 -11.62 27.57
N VAL A 1077 -13.74 -12.51 27.80
CA VAL A 1077 -13.52 -13.83 28.41
C VAL A 1077 -13.83 -14.89 27.36
N PHE A 1078 -12.90 -15.79 27.07
CA PHE A 1078 -13.13 -16.93 26.18
C PHE A 1078 -13.11 -18.24 26.98
N ILE A 1079 -14.29 -18.80 27.24
CA ILE A 1079 -14.44 -20.13 27.83
C ILE A 1079 -14.38 -21.17 26.70
N ARG A 1080 -13.33 -22.00 26.72
CA ARG A 1080 -12.97 -22.88 25.62
C ARG A 1080 -13.96 -24.05 25.48
N PRO A 1081 -14.30 -24.50 24.25
CA PRO A 1081 -13.88 -23.99 22.94
C PRO A 1081 -14.84 -22.96 22.30
N HIS A 1082 -15.99 -22.65 22.89
CA HIS A 1082 -17.14 -22.09 22.15
C HIS A 1082 -17.81 -20.83 22.71
N ILE A 1083 -17.49 -20.37 23.93
CA ILE A 1083 -18.25 -19.28 24.56
C ILE A 1083 -17.34 -18.07 24.76
N PHE A 1084 -17.54 -17.03 23.95
CA PHE A 1084 -16.93 -15.72 24.15
C PHE A 1084 -17.91 -14.80 24.85
N ILE A 1085 -17.45 -14.11 25.89
CA ILE A 1085 -18.21 -13.10 26.62
C ILE A 1085 -17.46 -11.80 26.45
N ILE A 1086 -18.12 -10.81 25.85
CA ILE A 1086 -17.63 -9.44 25.70
C ILE A 1086 -18.38 -8.58 26.72
N VAL A 1087 -17.68 -7.75 27.47
CA VAL A 1087 -18.29 -6.77 28.39
C VAL A 1087 -17.70 -5.40 28.12
N ASP A 1088 -18.57 -4.45 27.80
CA ASP A 1088 -18.24 -3.03 27.66
C ASP A 1088 -18.67 -2.28 28.94
N ASP A 1089 -17.73 -1.64 29.62
CA ASP A 1089 -17.98 -0.59 30.63
C ASP A 1089 -17.53 0.75 30.03
N VAL A 1090 -18.51 1.53 29.56
CA VAL A 1090 -18.32 2.88 29.01
C VAL A 1090 -18.75 3.89 30.04
N ARG A 1091 -17.93 4.92 30.28
CA ARG A 1091 -18.21 6.04 31.17
C ARG A 1091 -17.91 7.36 30.45
N THR A 1092 -18.88 8.28 30.46
CA THR A 1092 -18.84 9.56 29.75
C THR A 1092 -19.30 10.70 30.67
N PRO A 1093 -18.75 11.93 30.53
CA PRO A 1093 -18.96 13.02 31.50
C PRO A 1093 -20.33 13.70 31.39
N SER A 1094 -21.22 13.16 30.55
CA SER A 1094 -22.63 13.57 30.43
C SER A 1094 -23.45 12.44 29.77
N PRO A 1095 -24.79 12.41 29.92
CA PRO A 1095 -25.62 11.33 29.42
C PRO A 1095 -25.55 11.13 27.90
N SER A 1096 -24.87 10.07 27.48
CA SER A 1096 -24.58 9.76 26.08
C SER A 1096 -25.35 8.53 25.61
N SER A 1097 -25.66 8.42 24.32
CA SER A 1097 -26.14 7.17 23.71
C SER A 1097 -24.99 6.36 23.11
N VAL A 1098 -25.22 5.08 22.87
CA VAL A 1098 -24.23 4.15 22.31
C VAL A 1098 -24.81 3.35 21.14
N ASP A 1099 -23.97 3.03 20.16
CA ASP A 1099 -24.28 2.06 19.10
C ASP A 1099 -23.36 0.84 19.23
N TRP A 1100 -23.92 -0.36 19.26
CA TRP A 1100 -23.16 -1.63 19.24
C TRP A 1100 -23.14 -2.21 17.82
N LEU A 1101 -21.94 -2.49 17.30
CA LEU A 1101 -21.72 -2.85 15.89
C LEU A 1101 -21.26 -4.30 15.71
N LEU A 1102 -21.79 -4.97 14.67
CA LEU A 1102 -21.35 -6.29 14.21
C LEU A 1102 -21.39 -6.39 12.68
N HIS A 1103 -20.30 -6.82 12.06
CA HIS A 1103 -20.19 -7.01 10.61
C HIS A 1103 -19.77 -8.44 10.25
N SER A 1104 -20.31 -9.00 9.17
CA SER A 1104 -20.08 -10.39 8.74
C SER A 1104 -19.82 -10.49 7.24
N SER A 1105 -19.07 -11.51 6.81
CA SER A 1105 -18.97 -11.90 5.39
C SER A 1105 -20.23 -12.60 4.85
N PHE A 1106 -21.25 -12.77 5.70
CA PHE A 1106 -22.49 -13.50 5.42
C PHE A 1106 -23.71 -12.73 5.97
N PRO A 1107 -24.94 -13.03 5.49
CA PRO A 1107 -26.15 -12.41 6.01
C PRO A 1107 -26.25 -12.45 7.53
N ILE A 1108 -26.66 -11.32 8.11
CA ILE A 1108 -27.03 -11.21 9.53
C ILE A 1108 -28.56 -11.10 9.60
N SER A 1109 -29.17 -11.80 10.55
CA SER A 1109 -30.54 -11.57 11.01
C SER A 1109 -30.55 -11.19 12.49
N TRP A 1110 -31.58 -10.49 12.93
CA TRP A 1110 -31.78 -10.08 14.32
C TRP A 1110 -33.13 -10.58 14.84
N ASN A 1111 -33.13 -11.14 16.05
CA ASN A 1111 -34.33 -11.57 16.76
C ASN A 1111 -34.55 -10.67 17.98
N GLU A 1112 -35.57 -9.82 17.89
CA GLU A 1112 -35.93 -8.83 18.90
C GLU A 1112 -36.32 -9.45 20.25
N GLY A 1113 -37.01 -10.60 20.21
CA GLY A 1113 -37.53 -11.27 21.42
C GLY A 1113 -36.46 -12.03 22.21
N SER A 1114 -35.38 -12.47 21.57
CA SER A 1114 -34.24 -13.12 22.23
C SER A 1114 -32.95 -12.27 22.23
N LYS A 1115 -33.05 -11.00 21.79
CA LYS A 1115 -31.93 -10.04 21.62
C LYS A 1115 -30.70 -10.67 20.97
N CYS A 1116 -30.94 -11.50 19.94
CA CYS A 1116 -29.92 -12.34 19.33
C CYS A 1116 -29.70 -11.96 17.87
N ALA A 1117 -28.46 -11.64 17.50
CA ALA A 1117 -28.02 -11.65 16.12
C ALA A 1117 -27.62 -13.08 15.71
N HIS A 1118 -27.94 -13.47 14.49
CA HIS A 1118 -27.53 -14.75 13.91
C HIS A 1118 -26.91 -14.53 12.53
N THR A 1119 -25.78 -15.18 12.26
CA THR A 1119 -25.15 -15.21 10.93
C THR A 1119 -24.63 -16.61 10.62
N ALA A 1120 -24.80 -17.05 9.38
CA ALA A 1120 -24.47 -18.41 8.94
C ALA A 1120 -23.62 -18.39 7.67
N GLY A 1121 -22.44 -18.99 7.76
CA GLY A 1121 -21.48 -19.16 6.68
C GLY A 1121 -21.69 -20.44 5.88
N LYS A 1122 -20.59 -21.02 5.41
CA LYS A 1122 -20.53 -22.28 4.65
C LYS A 1122 -20.26 -23.50 5.54
N ARG A 1123 -19.66 -23.26 6.72
CA ARG A 1123 -19.12 -24.23 7.68
C ARG A 1123 -19.39 -23.82 9.14
N GLY A 1124 -19.43 -22.52 9.43
CA GLY A 1124 -19.72 -21.99 10.77
C GLY A 1124 -21.00 -21.15 10.82
N GLU A 1125 -21.70 -21.18 11.95
CA GLU A 1125 -22.73 -20.21 12.33
C GLU A 1125 -22.30 -19.50 13.63
N LEU A 1126 -22.72 -18.26 13.83
CA LEU A 1126 -22.49 -17.47 15.04
C LEU A 1126 -23.83 -16.94 15.55
N ASN A 1127 -24.14 -17.24 16.80
CA ASN A 1127 -25.20 -16.59 17.56
C ASN A 1127 -24.57 -15.59 18.53
N THR A 1128 -25.07 -14.35 18.53
CA THR A 1128 -24.59 -13.26 19.37
C THR A 1128 -25.76 -12.69 20.17
N TYR A 1129 -25.82 -13.02 21.45
CA TYR A 1129 -26.87 -12.59 22.37
C TYR A 1129 -26.43 -11.32 23.09
N LEU A 1130 -27.21 -10.24 23.00
CA LEU A 1130 -26.91 -8.97 23.68
C LEU A 1130 -27.71 -8.86 24.99
N ILE A 1131 -27.00 -8.59 26.07
CA ILE A 1131 -27.51 -8.55 27.45
C ILE A 1131 -27.19 -7.17 28.02
N ALA A 1132 -28.16 -6.26 27.91
CA ALA A 1132 -28.15 -4.94 28.52
C ALA A 1132 -29.60 -4.57 28.85
N PRO A 1133 -30.16 -5.05 29.99
CA PRO A 1133 -31.60 -5.00 30.27
C PRO A 1133 -32.15 -3.58 30.47
N GLU A 1134 -31.28 -2.61 30.75
CA GLU A 1134 -31.61 -1.19 30.92
C GLU A 1134 -31.54 -0.39 29.60
N ILE A 1135 -31.14 -1.04 28.49
CA ILE A 1135 -30.96 -0.39 27.19
C ILE A 1135 -32.03 -0.84 26.19
N GLU A 1136 -32.81 0.12 25.72
CA GLU A 1136 -33.71 -0.05 24.58
C GLU A 1136 -32.91 0.05 23.27
N TRP A 1137 -32.93 -1.03 22.47
CA TRP A 1137 -32.18 -1.16 21.23
C TRP A 1137 -33.09 -1.07 19.99
N SER A 1138 -32.64 -0.33 18.99
CA SER A 1138 -33.20 -0.33 17.63
C SER A 1138 -32.20 -0.96 16.66
N ALA A 1139 -32.64 -1.95 15.87
CA ALA A 1139 -31.77 -2.72 14.98
C ALA A 1139 -31.86 -2.26 13.52
N ALA A 1140 -30.73 -1.84 12.96
CA ALA A 1140 -30.56 -1.58 11.53
C ALA A 1140 -29.62 -2.63 10.92
N ILE A 1141 -30.07 -3.32 9.87
CA ILE A 1141 -29.26 -4.28 9.09
C ILE A 1141 -29.12 -3.76 7.66
N SER A 1142 -27.89 -3.72 7.15
CA SER A 1142 -27.55 -3.30 5.79
C SER A 1142 -26.52 -4.24 5.17
N ASN A 1143 -26.45 -4.27 3.83
CA ASN A 1143 -25.31 -4.78 3.06
C ASN A 1143 -24.73 -3.72 2.11
N GLN A 1144 -25.10 -2.45 2.33
CA GLN A 1144 -24.67 -1.31 1.54
C GLN A 1144 -23.56 -0.57 2.28
N PHE A 1145 -22.43 -0.37 1.60
CA PHE A 1145 -21.36 0.50 2.04
C PHE A 1145 -21.66 1.95 1.60
N ILE A 1146 -21.30 2.93 2.43
CA ILE A 1146 -21.44 4.36 2.12
C ILE A 1146 -20.09 5.05 2.36
N PRO A 1147 -19.35 5.45 1.30
CA PRO A 1147 -19.60 5.19 -0.12
C PRO A 1147 -19.37 3.72 -0.48
N PRO A 1148 -19.91 3.24 -1.62
CA PRO A 1148 -19.58 1.93 -2.17
C PRO A 1148 -18.09 1.81 -2.49
N PRO A 1149 -17.49 0.60 -2.40
CA PRO A 1149 -16.10 0.38 -2.82
C PRO A 1149 -15.96 0.53 -4.33
N GLU A 1150 -14.81 1.02 -4.78
CA GLU A 1150 -14.61 1.54 -6.14
C GLU A 1150 -14.50 0.47 -7.25
N LEU A 1151 -14.77 -0.80 -6.93
CA LEU A 1151 -14.77 -1.92 -7.88
C LEU A 1151 -15.97 -2.85 -7.64
N ASP A 1152 -16.82 -3.04 -8.64
CA ASP A 1152 -18.00 -3.95 -8.60
C ASP A 1152 -17.66 -5.43 -8.36
N SER A 1153 -16.38 -5.80 -8.33
CA SER A 1153 -15.89 -7.15 -8.06
C SER A 1153 -15.86 -7.51 -6.57
N TYR A 1154 -16.02 -6.54 -5.66
CA TYR A 1154 -16.03 -6.81 -4.23
C TYR A 1154 -17.35 -7.46 -3.79
N ALA A 1155 -17.25 -8.42 -2.87
CA ALA A 1155 -18.43 -9.09 -2.33
C ALA A 1155 -19.24 -8.16 -1.42
N PRO A 1156 -20.57 -8.33 -1.31
CA PRO A 1156 -21.31 -7.71 -0.23
C PRO A 1156 -20.81 -8.26 1.12
N GLN A 1157 -20.74 -7.37 2.10
CA GLN A 1157 -20.61 -7.71 3.52
C GLN A 1157 -21.89 -7.22 4.22
N TRP A 1158 -22.21 -7.77 5.39
CA TRP A 1158 -23.40 -7.38 6.14
C TRP A 1158 -23.02 -6.65 7.42
N HIS A 1159 -23.87 -5.71 7.83
CA HIS A 1159 -23.62 -4.78 8.92
C HIS A 1159 -24.89 -4.68 9.76
N LEU A 1160 -24.78 -5.07 11.03
CA LEU A 1160 -25.78 -4.83 12.07
C LEU A 1160 -25.30 -3.67 12.93
N LYS A 1161 -26.14 -2.65 13.05
CA LYS A 1161 -26.01 -1.56 14.03
C LYS A 1161 -27.20 -1.65 14.98
N LEU A 1162 -26.90 -1.82 16.27
CA LEU A 1162 -27.87 -1.74 17.36
C LEU A 1162 -27.71 -0.37 18.02
N SER A 1163 -28.70 0.50 17.90
CA SER A 1163 -28.67 1.88 18.44
C SER A 1163 -29.48 1.99 19.72
N SER A 1164 -28.87 2.55 20.77
CA SER A 1164 -29.53 2.86 22.03
C SER A 1164 -30.40 4.12 21.94
N SER A 1165 -31.68 4.03 22.33
CA SER A 1165 -32.48 5.22 22.69
C SER A 1165 -32.14 5.73 24.10
N THR A 1166 -31.74 4.83 25.01
CA THR A 1166 -31.26 5.16 26.35
C THR A 1166 -30.02 6.07 26.29
N LYS A 1167 -30.01 7.10 27.13
CA LYS A 1167 -28.84 7.95 27.39
C LYS A 1167 -28.45 7.87 28.86
N ALA A 1168 -27.18 7.62 29.12
CA ALA A 1168 -26.63 7.46 30.46
C ALA A 1168 -25.15 7.90 30.50
N GLU A 1169 -24.67 8.26 31.68
CA GLU A 1169 -23.25 8.58 31.94
C GLU A 1169 -22.39 7.31 32.04
N ARG A 1170 -23.03 6.15 32.25
CA ARG A 1170 -22.40 4.83 32.22
C ARG A 1170 -23.27 3.85 31.45
N HIS A 1171 -22.65 3.00 30.63
CA HIS A 1171 -23.29 1.86 29.98
C HIS A 1171 -22.51 0.59 30.31
N ILE A 1172 -23.22 -0.44 30.79
CA ILE A 1172 -22.70 -1.81 30.89
C ILE A 1172 -23.42 -2.65 29.85
N ILE A 1173 -22.66 -3.23 28.92
CA ILE A 1173 -23.21 -4.09 27.85
C ILE A 1173 -22.45 -5.41 27.87
N ALA A 1174 -23.15 -6.52 28.09
CA ALA A 1174 -22.58 -7.86 27.88
C ALA A 1174 -23.07 -8.44 26.55
N ALA A 1175 -22.19 -9.12 25.81
CA ALA A 1175 -22.53 -9.87 24.61
C ALA A 1175 -21.94 -11.28 24.67
N VAL A 1176 -22.77 -12.30 24.48
CA VAL A 1176 -22.36 -13.72 24.48
C VAL A 1176 -22.35 -14.23 23.05
N LEU A 1177 -21.15 -14.54 22.54
CA LEU A 1177 -20.89 -14.97 21.18
C LEU A 1177 -20.58 -16.48 21.16
N ILE A 1178 -21.39 -17.26 20.43
CA ILE A 1178 -21.29 -18.72 20.35
C ILE A 1178 -21.14 -19.18 18.90
N PRO A 1179 -19.90 -19.38 18.41
CA PRO A 1179 -19.62 -20.01 17.12
C PRO A 1179 -19.79 -21.54 17.14
N ASN A 1180 -20.75 -22.04 16.36
CA ASN A 1180 -21.05 -23.47 16.18
C ASN A 1180 -20.72 -23.93 14.76
N ARG A 1181 -20.48 -25.23 14.57
CA ARG A 1181 -20.29 -25.82 13.23
C ARG A 1181 -21.65 -26.13 12.58
N ILE A 1182 -21.80 -25.78 11.30
CA ILE A 1182 -22.93 -26.19 10.46
C ILE A 1182 -22.67 -27.62 9.96
N GLY A 1183 -23.67 -28.50 10.12
CA GLY A 1183 -23.58 -29.89 9.66
C GLY A 1183 -23.57 -30.01 8.14
N ALA A 1184 -22.75 -30.92 7.60
CA ALA A 1184 -22.63 -31.14 6.16
C ALA A 1184 -23.93 -31.72 5.57
N GLY A 1185 -24.79 -30.85 5.01
CA GLY A 1185 -25.99 -31.26 4.28
C GLY A 1185 -27.16 -30.26 4.27
N THR A 1186 -27.18 -29.23 5.12
CA THR A 1186 -28.28 -28.25 5.14
C THR A 1186 -28.10 -27.18 4.06
N SER A 1187 -28.70 -27.39 2.89
CA SER A 1187 -28.82 -26.34 1.86
C SER A 1187 -29.76 -25.22 2.31
N ASN A 1188 -29.38 -23.97 2.00
CA ASN A 1188 -30.13 -22.79 2.40
C ASN A 1188 -31.49 -22.69 1.67
N ASN A 1189 -32.57 -22.90 2.43
CA ASN A 1189 -33.89 -22.34 2.14
C ASN A 1189 -34.27 -21.47 3.33
N ILE A 1190 -34.27 -20.14 3.12
CA ILE A 1190 -34.34 -19.14 4.19
C ILE A 1190 -35.78 -18.92 4.70
N ASN A 1191 -36.78 -19.36 3.93
CA ASN A 1191 -38.20 -19.23 4.29
C ASN A 1191 -38.67 -20.46 5.08
N ASN A 1192 -39.22 -20.22 6.27
CA ASN A 1192 -39.76 -21.20 7.25
C ASN A 1192 -38.75 -22.15 7.91
N ARG A 1193 -38.18 -21.72 9.05
CA ARG A 1193 -37.69 -22.59 10.13
C ARG A 1193 -38.22 -22.19 11.52
N THR A 1194 -39.53 -22.21 11.67
CA THR A 1194 -40.23 -22.16 12.96
C THR A 1194 -40.57 -23.57 13.47
N SER A 1195 -39.55 -24.40 13.74
CA SER A 1195 -39.71 -25.66 14.47
C SER A 1195 -38.38 -26.29 14.89
N ASN A 1196 -38.43 -27.07 15.98
CA ASN A 1196 -37.31 -27.83 16.51
C ASN A 1196 -36.77 -28.82 15.47
N SER A 1197 -35.49 -28.71 15.11
CA SER A 1197 -34.79 -29.76 14.36
C SER A 1197 -33.55 -30.22 15.13
N THR A 1198 -33.68 -31.35 15.82
CA THR A 1198 -32.59 -32.01 16.53
C THR A 1198 -31.65 -32.68 15.54
N SER A 1199 -30.61 -31.97 15.10
CA SER A 1199 -29.47 -32.56 14.40
C SER A 1199 -28.42 -33.02 15.43
N ASN A 1200 -28.08 -34.30 15.43
CA ASN A 1200 -27.16 -34.91 16.38
C ASN A 1200 -25.69 -34.58 16.05
N GLY A 1201 -25.29 -33.32 16.24
CA GLY A 1201 -23.89 -32.89 16.24
C GLY A 1201 -23.38 -32.76 17.68
N SER A 1202 -22.47 -33.66 18.09
CA SER A 1202 -21.96 -33.79 19.46
C SER A 1202 -20.92 -32.74 19.88
N ASP A 1203 -21.11 -31.49 19.43
CA ASP A 1203 -20.26 -30.32 19.73
C ASP A 1203 -21.06 -29.00 19.74
N LYS A 1204 -22.38 -29.01 19.46
CA LYS A 1204 -23.16 -27.76 19.39
C LYS A 1204 -23.47 -27.24 20.80
N ILE A 1205 -23.13 -25.97 21.06
CA ILE A 1205 -23.59 -25.23 22.25
C ILE A 1205 -24.80 -24.36 21.89
N SER A 1206 -25.84 -24.45 22.72
CA SER A 1206 -27.03 -23.60 22.66
C SER A 1206 -27.19 -22.86 23.99
N LEU A 1207 -27.24 -21.54 23.97
CA LEU A 1207 -27.56 -20.74 25.16
C LEU A 1207 -29.04 -20.94 25.50
N LEU A 1208 -29.34 -21.18 26.77
CA LEU A 1208 -30.71 -21.35 27.29
C LEU A 1208 -31.16 -20.11 28.07
N GLN A 1209 -30.26 -19.57 28.89
CA GLN A 1209 -30.45 -18.36 29.68
C GLN A 1209 -29.10 -17.67 29.89
N ALA A 1210 -29.08 -16.34 29.96
CA ALA A 1210 -27.93 -15.58 30.38
C ALA A 1210 -28.36 -14.30 31.09
N ASP A 1211 -27.92 -14.15 32.33
CA ASP A 1211 -28.29 -13.05 33.22
C ASP A 1211 -27.06 -12.21 33.57
N LEU A 1212 -27.25 -10.88 33.59
CA LEU A 1212 -26.26 -9.89 33.97
C LEU A 1212 -26.68 -9.31 35.33
N THR A 1213 -25.75 -9.19 36.28
CA THR A 1213 -26.03 -8.60 37.60
C THR A 1213 -24.80 -7.85 38.11
N GLU A 1214 -24.96 -6.55 38.38
CA GLU A 1214 -23.96 -5.79 39.12
C GLU A 1214 -24.17 -6.01 40.62
N GLU A 1215 -23.22 -6.66 41.30
CA GLU A 1215 -23.29 -6.92 42.75
C GLU A 1215 -22.89 -5.69 43.57
N SER A 1216 -22.11 -4.79 42.97
CA SER A 1216 -21.72 -3.46 43.45
C SER A 1216 -21.01 -2.72 42.30
N ASP A 1217 -20.82 -1.40 42.40
CA ASP A 1217 -20.35 -0.45 41.36
C ASP A 1217 -19.10 -0.85 40.52
N ASN A 1218 -18.36 -1.88 40.95
CA ASN A 1218 -17.16 -2.41 40.30
C ASN A 1218 -17.14 -3.95 40.18
N ILE A 1219 -18.20 -4.66 40.56
CA ILE A 1219 -18.27 -6.13 40.56
C ILE A 1219 -19.47 -6.61 39.74
N LEU A 1220 -19.17 -7.21 38.60
CA LEU A 1220 -20.17 -7.65 37.63
C LEU A 1220 -20.18 -9.18 37.53
N THR A 1221 -21.32 -9.80 37.79
CA THR A 1221 -21.51 -11.24 37.69
C THR A 1221 -22.42 -11.59 36.52
N ILE A 1222 -21.93 -12.48 35.66
CA ILE A 1222 -22.64 -13.02 34.49
C ILE A 1222 -22.92 -14.50 34.76
N ASN A 1223 -24.20 -14.86 34.77
CA ASN A 1223 -24.64 -16.24 34.95
C ASN A 1223 -25.12 -16.77 33.60
N LEU A 1224 -24.51 -17.85 33.10
CA LEU A 1224 -24.89 -18.52 31.86
C LEU A 1224 -25.47 -19.89 32.16
N ILE A 1225 -26.59 -20.23 31.52
CA ILE A 1225 -27.11 -21.59 31.43
C ILE A 1225 -27.13 -21.98 29.96
N TYR A 1226 -26.44 -23.06 29.59
CA TYR A 1226 -26.33 -23.51 28.20
C TYR A 1226 -26.41 -25.03 28.13
N GLN A 1227 -26.89 -25.52 26.98
CA GLN A 1227 -26.84 -26.94 26.66
C GLN A 1227 -25.53 -27.24 25.91
N LYS A 1228 -24.79 -28.24 26.38
CA LYS A 1228 -23.65 -28.85 25.67
C LYS A 1228 -23.77 -30.37 25.78
N ASP A 1229 -23.53 -31.10 24.69
CA ASP A 1229 -23.52 -32.57 24.65
C ASP A 1229 -24.83 -33.20 25.18
N GLY A 1230 -25.94 -32.48 24.98
CA GLY A 1230 -27.28 -32.81 25.50
C GLY A 1230 -27.53 -32.44 26.97
N GLN A 1231 -26.48 -32.15 27.75
CA GLN A 1231 -26.58 -31.76 29.18
C GLN A 1231 -26.73 -30.25 29.35
N GLU A 1232 -27.50 -29.84 30.35
CA GLU A 1232 -27.44 -28.48 30.90
C GLU A 1232 -26.09 -28.28 31.65
N LYS A 1233 -25.48 -27.11 31.48
CA LYS A 1233 -24.28 -26.64 32.18
C LYS A 1233 -24.50 -25.21 32.65
N LYS A 1234 -23.87 -24.85 33.76
CA LYS A 1234 -23.93 -23.49 34.31
C LYS A 1234 -22.54 -22.93 34.48
N SER A 1235 -22.38 -21.66 34.15
CA SER A 1235 -21.12 -20.94 34.36
C SER A 1235 -21.42 -19.58 34.96
N GLN A 1236 -20.71 -19.26 36.04
CA GLN A 1236 -20.75 -17.97 36.69
C GLN A 1236 -19.39 -17.30 36.48
N ILE A 1237 -19.40 -16.12 35.86
CA ILE A 1237 -18.22 -15.33 35.52
C ILE A 1237 -18.33 -14.02 36.28
N LYS A 1238 -17.41 -13.78 37.21
CA LYS A 1238 -17.38 -12.59 38.06
C LYS A 1238 -16.17 -11.73 37.69
N LEU A 1239 -16.44 -10.51 37.27
CA LEU A 1239 -15.48 -9.54 36.74
C LEU A 1239 -15.30 -8.39 37.72
N ASP A 1240 -14.03 -8.02 37.92
CA ASP A 1240 -13.61 -6.82 38.65
C ASP A 1240 -13.39 -5.69 37.63
N LEU A 1241 -14.28 -4.69 37.65
CA LEU A 1241 -14.29 -3.53 36.76
C LEU A 1241 -13.52 -2.33 37.35
N SER A 1242 -12.95 -2.46 38.56
CA SER A 1242 -12.40 -1.35 39.33
C SER A 1242 -11.40 -0.49 38.54
N LEU A 1243 -11.58 0.83 38.62
CA LEU A 1243 -10.78 1.79 37.86
C LEU A 1243 -9.34 1.93 38.39
N GLU A 1244 -9.10 1.62 39.66
CA GLU A 1244 -7.81 1.77 40.35
C GLU A 1244 -7.10 0.43 40.59
N GLY A 1245 -5.77 0.41 40.40
CA GLY A 1245 -4.93 -0.76 40.64
C GLY A 1245 -4.75 -1.67 39.42
N ALA A 1246 -4.18 -2.86 39.65
CA ALA A 1246 -3.99 -3.86 38.61
C ALA A 1246 -5.28 -4.68 38.41
N ILE A 1247 -5.88 -4.59 37.22
CA ILE A 1247 -7.13 -5.28 36.89
C ILE A 1247 -6.95 -6.79 37.05
N LYS A 1248 -7.76 -7.41 37.90
CA LYS A 1248 -7.70 -8.86 38.16
C LYS A 1248 -8.22 -9.67 36.97
N GLY A 1249 -7.89 -10.95 36.95
CA GLY A 1249 -8.59 -11.93 36.12
C GLY A 1249 -10.01 -12.19 36.65
N PRO A 1250 -10.94 -12.67 35.80
CA PRO A 1250 -12.27 -13.08 36.26
C PRO A 1250 -12.18 -14.29 37.20
N GLU A 1251 -13.07 -14.33 38.19
CA GLU A 1251 -13.40 -15.57 38.90
C GLU A 1251 -14.41 -16.35 38.04
N ILE A 1252 -14.08 -17.58 37.63
CA ILE A 1252 -14.93 -18.40 36.77
C ILE A 1252 -15.26 -19.71 37.48
N ASN A 1253 -16.53 -19.89 37.83
CA ASN A 1253 -17.07 -21.12 38.41
C ASN A 1253 -17.93 -21.83 37.36
N ILE A 1254 -17.70 -23.13 37.15
CA ILE A 1254 -18.46 -23.97 36.19
C ILE A 1254 -19.08 -25.13 36.98
N PHE A 1255 -20.39 -25.37 36.75
CA PHE A 1255 -21.24 -26.34 37.46
C PHE A 1255 -21.97 -27.27 36.47
#